data_AF-A0A2N2DF00-F1
#
_entry.id   AF-A0A2N2DF00-F1
#
_cell.length_a   1.000
_cell.length_b   1.000
_cell.length_c   1.000
_cell.angle_alpha   90.00
_cell.angle_beta   90.00
_cell.angle_gamma   90.00
#
_symmetry.space_group_name_H-M   'P 1'
#
loop_
_entity.id
_entity.type
_entity.pdbx_description
1 polymer ?
#
loop_
_entity_poly.entity_id
_entity_poly.type
_entity_poly.pdbx_seq_one_letter_code
_entity_poly.pdbx_strand_id
1 'polypeptide(L)'
;MLRVFVHLRRGSEFGTNFGTKCPLIRTNTIVLKIAGTVTIRLDIFWRWCLKPKKSAPYFVHFFTKQDNSIVREEIKLNRKIWLVSLVLMLTAFAVTAGCSSKSGPNFSLKDTSGAPVVGATVFAIPAADVEALAAVPISRDDKEFGNYSAEALTVDEPLEDLINGNFTPSGGGVSTYQKGVTDAEGKAEIASLATGESDKYFIYVQPADEDTEHLPGGSLTRAAVTGNSLNKGVVEVTVSTKPSTEATFVGTSSCLGCHNDKSDVKKTAHKNGFMVPGEPSGLQDAGKFDADDAEYNMFAALENKFTSTGTTIYFYDYDEKRKFDKFKTSETNPDPDGKLGNVWATVKVFKDTDGKYKMTFTNVKNPSDPASPFTKEVKLTYGGGVYKQRYLTTAGNSIHMLPLQYNSRGDEASKERVRMQWRDYHMDWWIEDPTGTPVFKSQPAAKNAVDVQCATCHFNSYSLTQDAGTGEFMATGVADPNGELHPIAGEKQELNIGCETCHGPGSEHVAAGGKGKAIVTPQNLTPERETVICAQCHSRPQGNDSFGIKKDSPLNSENKMMVAGTSRADFLANNTSRNDSAKGDMWDDGLFSKAHHQQYTDFIQSRKYRNGSQLVTCSSCHDLHAPGTDRHQLSGVSDNSLCLSCHTSIDLTEHQKAKTGADMGANCIACHNVKTANSGAGLNQIGENLHGDITSHVFDVPDKSKIPMPVPYTNTCGTCHQKK
;
A
#
# COMPACT_ATOMS: atom_id res chain seq x y z
N MET A 1 41.78 31.81 18.28
CA MET A 1 41.19 32.18 16.98
C MET A 1 42.29 32.24 15.93
N LEU A 2 42.37 31.23 15.05
CA LEU A 2 43.26 31.20 13.89
C LEU A 2 42.35 31.19 12.65
N ARG A 3 42.31 32.28 11.88
CA ARG A 3 41.53 32.34 10.65
C ARG A 3 42.36 31.78 9.49
N VAL A 4 41.91 30.68 8.91
CA VAL A 4 42.48 30.12 7.67
C VAL A 4 41.63 30.62 6.50
N PHE A 5 42.24 31.33 5.56
CA PHE A 5 41.61 31.69 4.29
C PHE A 5 42.06 30.71 3.21
N VAL A 6 41.12 29.96 2.65
CA VAL A 6 41.34 29.13 1.45
C VAL A 6 40.81 29.90 0.24
N HIS A 7 41.68 30.21 -0.71
CA HIS A 7 41.29 30.74 -2.02
C HIS A 7 41.49 29.64 -3.07
N LEU A 8 40.40 29.12 -3.63
CA LEU A 8 40.42 28.19 -4.76
C LEU A 8 40.28 28.98 -6.06
N ARG A 9 41.33 29.04 -6.89
CA ARG A 9 41.19 29.43 -8.30
C ARG A 9 41.16 28.18 -9.17
N ARG A 10 40.07 27.99 -9.92
CA ARG A 10 40.02 27.05 -11.05
C ARG A 10 40.67 27.71 -12.26
N GLY A 11 41.76 27.14 -12.76
CA GLY A 11 42.31 27.42 -14.09
C GLY A 11 42.13 26.19 -14.96
N SER A 12 41.40 26.33 -16.07
CA SER A 12 41.21 25.31 -17.10
C SER A 12 42.10 25.64 -18.29
N GLU A 13 43.09 24.79 -18.60
CA GLU A 13 43.71 24.73 -19.93
C GLU A 13 44.07 23.28 -20.27
N PHE A 14 43.44 22.76 -21.33
CA PHE A 14 43.88 21.55 -22.04
C PHE A 14 44.70 21.98 -23.25
N GLY A 15 45.94 21.50 -23.34
CA GLY A 15 46.80 21.65 -24.51
C GLY A 15 47.35 20.29 -24.94
N THR A 16 47.14 19.92 -26.20
CA THR A 16 47.53 18.64 -26.82
C THR A 16 48.89 18.69 -27.54
N ASN A 17 49.56 17.53 -27.55
CA ASN A 17 50.65 17.04 -28.42
C ASN A 17 52.10 17.47 -28.10
N PHE A 18 52.96 16.53 -27.66
CA PHE A 18 53.72 15.57 -28.48
C PHE A 18 54.45 14.53 -27.59
N GLY A 19 54.31 13.24 -27.93
CA GLY A 19 55.25 12.13 -27.71
C GLY A 19 56.01 11.96 -26.39
N THR A 20 55.39 11.36 -25.36
CA THR A 20 55.96 10.30 -24.50
C THR A 20 54.88 9.80 -23.51
N LYS A 21 54.78 8.48 -23.32
CA LYS A 21 53.71 7.83 -22.54
C LYS A 21 53.90 8.03 -21.02
N CYS A 22 53.23 9.04 -20.44
CA CYS A 22 52.60 9.10 -19.10
C CYS A 22 52.36 10.57 -18.69
N PRO A 23 51.12 11.04 -18.46
CA PRO A 23 50.86 12.42 -18.05
C PRO A 23 51.23 12.64 -16.56
N LEU A 24 51.86 13.79 -16.28
CA LEU A 24 52.05 14.33 -14.93
C LEU A 24 50.79 15.10 -14.55
N ILE A 25 50.07 14.65 -13.52
CA ILE A 25 48.89 15.36 -12.98
C ILE A 25 49.34 16.16 -11.76
N ARG A 26 49.20 17.48 -11.83
CA ARG A 26 49.52 18.42 -10.75
C ARG A 26 48.25 18.62 -9.92
N THR A 27 48.22 18.18 -8.67
CA THR A 27 46.93 18.06 -7.94
C THR A 27 46.73 18.95 -6.73
N ASN A 28 47.68 19.79 -6.28
CA ASN A 28 47.44 20.99 -5.47
C ASN A 28 48.76 21.67 -5.07
N THR A 29 48.75 23.00 -4.91
CA THR A 29 49.86 23.77 -4.32
C THR A 29 49.48 24.19 -2.91
N ILE A 30 50.27 23.80 -1.91
CA ILE A 30 50.08 24.25 -0.53
C ILE A 30 51.12 25.34 -0.23
N VAL A 31 50.65 26.49 0.25
CA VAL A 31 51.51 27.59 0.70
C VAL A 31 51.35 27.73 2.20
N LEU A 32 52.40 27.40 2.96
CA LEU A 32 52.44 27.60 4.41
C LEU A 32 53.24 28.88 4.71
N LYS A 33 52.61 29.82 5.41
CA LYS A 33 53.28 30.97 6.02
C LYS A 33 53.46 30.69 7.50
N ILE A 34 54.71 30.53 7.92
CA ILE A 34 55.10 30.51 9.33
C ILE A 34 55.77 31.86 9.61
N ALA A 35 55.48 32.44 10.77
CA ALA A 35 55.83 33.79 11.18
C ALA A 35 57.17 34.30 10.61
N GLY A 36 57.09 35.34 9.77
CA GLY A 36 58.18 36.29 9.56
C GLY A 36 58.96 36.19 8.26
N THR A 37 59.47 35.03 7.81
CA THR A 37 60.57 35.11 6.83
C THR A 37 60.76 33.96 5.83
N VAL A 38 59.91 32.93 5.78
CA VAL A 38 60.06 31.86 4.77
C VAL A 38 58.71 31.48 4.17
N THR A 39 58.64 31.52 2.84
CA THR A 39 57.52 30.96 2.06
C THR A 39 57.98 29.62 1.49
N ILE A 40 57.42 28.51 1.98
CA ILE A 40 57.69 27.18 1.43
C ILE A 40 56.58 26.83 0.46
N ARG A 41 56.97 26.54 -0.79
CA ARG A 41 56.06 26.11 -1.86
C ARG A 41 56.25 24.62 -2.08
N LEU A 42 55.25 23.83 -1.73
CA LEU A 42 55.24 22.38 -1.93
C LEU A 42 54.32 22.05 -3.11
N ASP A 43 54.92 21.57 -4.19
CA ASP A 43 54.19 21.01 -5.34
C ASP A 43 54.25 19.48 -5.24
N ILE A 44 53.09 18.84 -5.14
CA ILE A 44 52.96 17.37 -5.08
C ILE A 44 52.67 16.85 -6.48
N PHE A 45 53.51 15.93 -6.96
CA PHE A 45 53.34 15.26 -8.25
C PHE A 45 53.09 13.76 -8.02
N TRP A 46 52.05 13.22 -8.65
CA TRP A 46 51.83 11.78 -8.70
C TRP A 46 52.27 11.23 -10.05
N ARG A 47 52.97 10.08 -10.04
CA ARG A 47 53.35 9.35 -11.25
C ARG A 47 52.79 7.94 -11.15
N TRP A 48 51.85 7.59 -12.02
CA TRP A 48 51.31 6.23 -12.13
C TRP A 48 52.02 5.50 -13.29
N CYS A 49 52.81 4.47 -12.96
CA CYS A 49 53.30 3.49 -13.93
C CYS A 49 53.01 2.08 -13.41
N LEU A 50 52.11 1.36 -14.08
CA LEU A 50 51.84 -0.05 -13.81
C LEU A 50 52.95 -0.94 -14.40
N LYS A 51 53.74 -1.60 -13.54
CA LYS A 51 54.16 -3.00 -13.68
C LYS A 51 54.98 -3.47 -12.45
N PRO A 52 54.77 -4.68 -11.91
CA PRO A 52 55.44 -5.15 -10.70
C PRO A 52 56.73 -5.92 -11.03
N LYS A 53 57.87 -5.56 -10.42
CA LYS A 53 58.98 -6.49 -10.15
C LYS A 53 59.73 -6.12 -8.86
N LYS A 54 60.25 -7.18 -8.23
CA LYS A 54 60.81 -7.31 -6.89
C LYS A 54 62.02 -6.39 -6.60
N SER A 55 62.11 -5.99 -5.33
CA SER A 55 63.29 -5.54 -4.56
C SER A 55 64.14 -4.39 -5.14
N ALA A 56 63.86 -3.16 -4.69
CA ALA A 56 64.80 -2.04 -4.68
C ALA A 56 64.46 -1.06 -3.52
N PRO A 57 65.45 -0.45 -2.84
CA PRO A 57 65.21 0.48 -1.74
C PRO A 57 64.61 1.81 -2.24
N TYR A 58 63.70 2.39 -1.47
CA TYR A 58 63.07 3.67 -1.77
C TYR A 58 64.10 4.82 -1.61
N PHE A 59 64.39 5.52 -2.70
CA PHE A 59 65.11 6.81 -2.67
C PHE A 59 64.09 7.94 -2.77
N VAL A 60 64.15 8.91 -1.84
CA VAL A 60 63.40 10.16 -1.95
C VAL A 60 64.34 11.21 -2.55
N HIS A 61 64.03 11.68 -3.76
CA HIS A 61 64.75 12.79 -4.38
C HIS A 61 64.00 14.09 -4.13
N PHE A 62 64.70 15.09 -3.58
CA PHE A 62 64.21 16.46 -3.49
C PHE A 62 64.76 17.26 -4.67
N PHE A 63 63.89 18.01 -5.33
CA PHE A 63 64.28 19.01 -6.33
C PHE A 63 63.78 20.36 -5.84
N THR A 64 64.69 21.28 -5.55
CA THR A 64 64.37 22.67 -5.27
C THR A 64 64.67 23.48 -6.53
N LYS A 65 63.70 24.32 -6.95
CA LYS A 65 63.88 25.23 -8.08
C LYS A 65 64.19 26.61 -7.52
N GLN A 66 65.41 27.09 -7.74
CA GLN A 66 65.79 28.49 -7.50
C GLN A 66 66.36 29.03 -8.81
N ASP A 67 65.74 30.08 -9.34
CA ASP A 67 66.14 30.83 -10.55
C ASP A 67 66.62 29.99 -11.74
N ASN A 68 65.66 29.30 -12.36
CA ASN A 68 65.73 28.70 -13.69
C ASN A 68 66.91 27.75 -14.02
N SER A 69 67.52 27.13 -13.02
CA SER A 69 68.34 25.92 -13.22
C SER A 69 67.97 24.82 -12.20
N ILE A 70 68.13 23.54 -12.60
CA ILE A 70 67.92 22.38 -11.72
C ILE A 70 69.29 21.96 -11.18
N VAL A 71 69.50 22.07 -9.88
CA VAL A 71 70.70 21.56 -9.19
C VAL A 71 70.32 20.33 -8.36
N ARG A 72 71.13 19.27 -8.47
CA ARG A 72 70.97 18.02 -7.71
C ARG A 72 71.94 18.06 -6.54
N GLU A 73 71.46 18.20 -5.32
CA GLU A 73 72.29 18.06 -4.12
C GLU A 73 72.01 16.74 -3.39
N GLU A 74 73.09 16.03 -3.06
CA GLU A 74 73.07 14.86 -2.17
C GLU A 74 73.58 15.28 -0.78
N ILE A 75 72.70 15.28 0.23
CA ILE A 75 73.10 15.52 1.62
C ILE A 75 73.19 14.18 2.36
N LYS A 76 74.39 13.83 2.83
CA LYS A 76 74.61 12.72 3.78
C LYS A 76 74.19 13.16 5.19
N LEU A 77 73.07 12.64 5.69
CA LEU A 77 72.66 12.87 7.09
C LEU A 77 73.33 11.89 8.06
N ASN A 78 73.83 12.43 9.18
CA ASN A 78 74.57 11.74 10.22
C ASN A 78 73.62 11.02 11.21
N ARG A 79 73.99 9.80 11.62
CA ARG A 79 73.14 8.77 12.29
C ARG A 79 72.58 9.14 13.67
N LYS A 80 72.98 10.26 14.28
CA LYS A 80 72.61 10.62 15.67
C LYS A 80 71.36 11.51 15.81
N ILE A 81 70.87 12.13 14.74
CA ILE A 81 69.68 13.01 14.77
C ILE A 81 68.37 12.23 14.54
N TRP A 82 68.47 11.01 14.01
CA TRP A 82 67.32 10.14 13.72
C TRP A 82 66.66 9.57 14.98
N LEU A 83 67.43 9.23 16.01
CA LEU A 83 66.91 8.59 17.23
C LEU A 83 66.11 9.55 18.13
N VAL A 84 66.49 10.84 18.19
CA VAL A 84 65.77 11.83 19.01
C VAL A 84 64.46 12.28 18.32
N SER A 85 64.46 12.36 16.99
CA SER A 85 63.26 12.70 16.21
C SER A 85 62.24 11.55 16.18
N LEU A 86 62.70 10.29 16.19
CA LEU A 86 61.82 9.12 16.24
C LEU A 86 61.13 8.98 17.60
N VAL A 87 61.84 9.25 18.71
CA VAL A 87 61.28 9.17 20.07
C VAL A 87 60.30 10.31 20.36
N LEU A 88 60.54 11.52 19.84
CA LEU A 88 59.58 12.63 19.90
C LEU A 88 58.37 12.43 18.97
N MET A 89 58.54 11.79 17.80
CA MET A 89 57.39 11.39 16.96
C MET A 89 56.58 10.24 17.59
N LEU A 90 57.23 9.28 18.26
CA LEU A 90 56.54 8.15 18.92
C LEU A 90 55.81 8.57 20.20
N THR A 91 56.32 9.57 20.94
CA THR A 91 55.63 10.13 22.11
C THR A 91 54.53 11.11 21.74
N ALA A 92 54.67 11.86 20.63
CA ALA A 92 53.57 12.64 20.07
C ALA A 92 52.45 11.76 19.46
N PHE A 93 52.79 10.58 18.91
CA PHE A 93 51.79 9.59 18.45
C PHE A 93 51.07 8.89 19.60
N ALA A 94 51.73 8.68 20.74
CA ALA A 94 51.12 8.01 21.90
C ALA A 94 50.12 8.91 22.67
N VAL A 95 50.23 10.24 22.57
CA VAL A 95 49.31 11.19 23.22
C VAL A 95 48.12 11.57 22.32
N THR A 96 48.16 11.26 21.01
CA THR A 96 46.98 11.31 20.11
C THR A 96 46.27 9.97 19.97
N ALA A 97 46.74 8.91 20.64
CA ALA A 97 46.04 7.63 20.76
C ALA A 97 45.06 7.59 21.94
N GLY A 98 44.67 8.75 22.47
CA GLY A 98 43.50 8.88 23.32
C GLY A 98 42.25 8.72 22.45
N CYS A 99 41.55 7.59 22.61
CA CYS A 99 40.20 7.30 22.13
C CYS A 99 39.77 8.09 20.88
N SER A 100 40.25 7.70 19.69
CA SER A 100 39.45 7.95 18.49
C SER A 100 38.23 7.03 18.58
N SER A 101 37.16 7.48 19.22
CA SER A 101 35.83 6.99 18.88
C SER A 101 35.74 7.15 17.36
N LYS A 102 35.63 6.04 16.62
CA LYS A 102 35.40 6.12 15.18
C LYS A 102 34.10 6.90 15.01
N SER A 103 34.21 8.15 14.57
CA SER A 103 33.06 9.00 14.32
C SER A 103 32.13 8.28 13.36
N GLY A 104 30.89 8.11 13.78
CA GLY A 104 29.85 7.47 12.99
C GLY A 104 29.14 8.45 12.04
N PRO A 105 28.24 7.94 11.19
CA PRO A 105 27.31 8.78 10.45
C PRO A 105 26.50 9.69 11.38
N ASN A 106 26.30 10.93 10.94
CA ASN A 106 25.50 11.92 11.66
C ASN A 106 24.11 12.00 11.03
N PHE A 107 23.09 12.15 11.85
CA PHE A 107 21.68 12.23 11.45
C PHE A 107 21.08 13.55 11.95
N SER A 108 20.10 14.06 11.20
CA SER A 108 19.26 15.21 11.55
C SER A 108 17.81 14.80 11.35
N LEU A 109 17.08 14.68 12.46
CA LEU A 109 15.71 14.22 12.49
C LEU A 109 14.78 15.40 12.66
N LYS A 110 13.83 15.50 11.73
CA LYS A 110 12.74 16.46 11.80
C LYS A 110 11.41 15.77 11.59
N ASP A 111 10.36 16.31 12.16
CA ASP A 111 9.01 15.88 11.86
C ASP A 111 8.54 16.44 10.49
N THR A 112 7.35 16.05 10.05
CA THR A 112 6.74 16.60 8.82
C THR A 112 6.50 18.12 8.89
N SER A 113 6.50 18.73 10.09
CA SER A 113 6.40 20.18 10.28
C SER A 113 7.74 20.93 10.23
N GLY A 114 8.85 20.19 10.24
CA GLY A 114 10.22 20.70 10.25
C GLY A 114 10.76 20.95 11.66
N ALA A 115 10.03 20.59 12.72
CA ALA A 115 10.48 20.65 14.10
C ALA A 115 11.47 19.51 14.39
N PRO A 116 12.49 19.73 15.23
CA PRO A 116 13.41 18.67 15.63
C PRO A 116 12.69 17.59 16.44
N VAL A 117 12.98 16.32 16.14
CA VAL A 117 12.49 15.18 16.95
C VAL A 117 13.55 14.87 18.00
N VAL A 118 13.20 15.09 19.27
CA VAL A 118 14.15 15.04 20.41
C VAL A 118 14.00 13.71 21.16
N GLY A 119 15.12 13.12 21.60
CA GLY A 119 15.12 11.90 22.40
C GLY A 119 14.78 10.61 21.64
N ALA A 120 14.42 10.70 20.35
CA ALA A 120 14.21 9.55 19.49
C ALA A 120 15.51 8.75 19.27
N THR A 121 15.38 7.42 19.22
CA THR A 121 16.47 6.49 18.92
C THR A 121 16.48 6.14 17.44
N VAL A 122 17.62 6.36 16.78
CA VAL A 122 17.88 6.00 15.38
C VAL A 122 18.62 4.68 15.33
N PHE A 123 18.00 3.65 14.75
CA PHE A 123 18.59 2.33 14.55
C PHE A 123 19.05 2.14 13.11
N ALA A 124 20.22 1.52 12.94
CA ALA A 124 20.68 0.98 11.66
C ALA A 124 20.44 -0.53 11.63
N ILE A 125 19.31 -0.96 11.05
CA ILE A 125 18.91 -2.37 10.95
C ILE A 125 19.63 -3.00 9.74
N PRO A 126 20.47 -4.04 9.91
CA PRO A 126 21.14 -4.68 8.79
C PRO A 126 20.15 -5.25 7.78
N ALA A 127 20.37 -4.96 6.50
CA ALA A 127 19.53 -5.49 5.41
C ALA A 127 19.48 -7.03 5.36
N ALA A 128 20.56 -7.70 5.78
CA ALA A 128 20.63 -9.15 5.86
C ALA A 128 19.68 -9.74 6.92
N ASP A 129 19.39 -8.99 7.98
CA ASP A 129 18.50 -9.43 9.05
C ASP A 129 17.03 -9.37 8.62
N VAL A 130 16.66 -8.35 7.84
CA VAL A 130 15.36 -8.27 7.15
C VAL A 130 15.20 -9.43 6.16
N GLU A 131 16.26 -9.81 5.44
CA GLU A 131 16.24 -10.97 4.54
C GLU A 131 16.11 -12.30 5.30
N ALA A 132 16.76 -12.42 6.46
CA ALA A 132 16.63 -13.59 7.33
C ALA A 132 15.19 -13.73 7.86
N LEU A 133 14.57 -12.62 8.29
CA LEU A 133 13.17 -12.56 8.69
C LEU A 133 12.24 -12.94 7.53
N ALA A 134 12.50 -12.44 6.32
CA ALA A 134 11.72 -12.75 5.12
C ALA A 134 11.79 -14.23 4.69
N ALA A 135 12.81 -14.98 5.15
CA ALA A 135 12.92 -16.41 4.89
C ALA A 135 11.84 -17.23 5.62
N VAL A 136 11.28 -16.70 6.72
CA VAL A 136 10.17 -17.30 7.44
C VAL A 136 8.84 -16.91 6.77
N PRO A 137 8.03 -17.87 6.27
CA PRO A 137 6.76 -17.55 5.62
C PRO A 137 5.71 -16.98 6.59
N ILE A 138 4.85 -16.09 6.11
CA ILE A 138 3.63 -15.69 6.82
C ILE A 138 2.56 -16.73 6.52
N SER A 139 2.52 -17.78 7.33
CA SER A 139 1.58 -18.90 7.21
C SER A 139 0.31 -18.70 8.04
N ARG A 140 -0.79 -19.29 7.57
CA ARG A 140 -2.04 -19.41 8.35
C ARG A 140 -2.00 -20.68 9.20
N ASP A 141 -2.70 -20.68 10.33
CA ASP A 141 -2.83 -21.84 11.19
C ASP A 141 -3.72 -22.90 10.53
N ASP A 142 -3.23 -24.14 10.41
CA ASP A 142 -3.97 -25.24 9.78
C ASP A 142 -5.20 -25.70 10.58
N LYS A 143 -5.20 -25.49 11.91
CA LYS A 143 -6.29 -25.83 12.82
C LYS A 143 -7.30 -24.69 12.96
N GLU A 144 -6.84 -23.45 12.85
CA GLU A 144 -7.66 -22.23 12.91
C GLU A 144 -7.51 -21.39 11.64
N PHE A 145 -7.82 -21.99 10.48
CA PHE A 145 -7.61 -21.33 9.19
C PHE A 145 -8.32 -19.97 9.12
N GLY A 146 -7.53 -18.93 8.85
CA GLY A 146 -7.93 -17.52 8.90
C GLY A 146 -7.16 -16.74 9.96
N ASN A 147 -6.59 -17.42 10.95
CA ASN A 147 -5.59 -16.86 11.87
C ASN A 147 -4.18 -17.16 11.36
N TYR A 148 -3.24 -16.26 11.66
CA TYR A 148 -1.82 -16.49 11.39
C TYR A 148 -1.22 -17.38 12.47
N SER A 149 -0.24 -18.20 12.11
CA SER A 149 0.48 -19.02 13.08
C SER A 149 1.28 -18.14 14.06
N ALA A 150 1.58 -18.66 15.25
CA ALA A 150 2.39 -17.93 16.23
C ALA A 150 3.76 -17.50 15.67
N GLU A 151 4.38 -18.33 14.83
CA GLU A 151 5.64 -18.01 14.15
C GLU A 151 5.44 -16.86 13.14
N ALA A 152 4.36 -16.88 12.36
CA ALA A 152 4.06 -15.83 11.38
C ALA A 152 3.87 -14.45 12.04
N LEU A 153 3.24 -14.41 13.23
CA LEU A 153 3.03 -13.19 14.02
C LEU A 153 4.33 -12.59 14.60
N THR A 154 5.46 -13.28 14.51
CA THR A 154 6.77 -12.76 14.94
C THR A 154 7.62 -12.24 13.79
N VAL A 155 7.14 -12.35 12.54
CA VAL A 155 7.91 -12.03 11.33
C VAL A 155 7.09 -11.25 10.31
N ASP A 156 5.95 -10.70 10.70
CA ASP A 156 5.02 -10.02 9.80
C ASP A 156 5.14 -8.50 9.83
N GLU A 157 6.02 -7.94 10.65
CA GLU A 157 6.44 -6.54 10.67
C GLU A 157 7.95 -6.43 10.37
N PRO A 158 8.36 -6.19 9.10
CA PRO A 158 9.74 -6.35 8.67
C PRO A 158 10.79 -5.52 9.42
N LEU A 159 10.41 -4.41 10.05
CA LEU A 159 11.31 -3.60 10.86
C LEU A 159 10.95 -3.69 12.36
N GLU A 160 9.66 -3.58 12.70
CA GLU A 160 9.24 -3.53 14.11
C GLU A 160 9.45 -4.86 14.84
N ASP A 161 9.29 -6.02 14.20
CA ASP A 161 9.59 -7.31 14.85
C ASP A 161 11.07 -7.47 15.20
N LEU A 162 11.96 -6.90 14.38
CA LEU A 162 13.40 -6.90 14.65
C LEU A 162 13.74 -5.97 15.81
N ILE A 163 13.13 -4.79 15.87
CA ILE A 163 13.38 -3.77 16.91
C ILE A 163 12.76 -4.18 18.25
N ASN A 164 11.58 -4.78 18.24
CA ASN A 164 10.90 -5.26 19.44
C ASN A 164 11.49 -6.58 19.97
N GLY A 165 12.36 -7.23 19.18
CA GLY A 165 12.98 -8.50 19.55
C GLY A 165 12.05 -9.71 19.41
N ASN A 166 10.94 -9.56 18.68
CA ASN A 166 10.02 -10.65 18.35
C ASN A 166 10.71 -11.70 17.45
N PHE A 167 11.62 -11.24 16.57
CA PHE A 167 12.50 -12.09 15.78
C PHE A 167 13.97 -11.81 16.07
N THR A 168 14.73 -12.86 16.37
CA THR A 168 16.19 -12.77 16.54
C THR A 168 16.90 -13.41 15.35
N PRO A 169 17.44 -12.62 14.40
CA PRO A 169 18.26 -13.12 13.30
C PRO A 169 19.60 -13.65 13.81
N SER A 170 20.32 -14.38 12.96
CA SER A 170 21.66 -14.92 13.28
C SER A 170 22.69 -13.84 13.63
N GLY A 171 22.46 -12.59 13.23
CA GLY A 171 23.24 -11.41 13.61
C GLY A 171 23.00 -10.90 15.05
N GLY A 172 22.08 -11.50 15.81
CA GLY A 172 21.80 -11.17 17.21
C GLY A 172 20.66 -10.17 17.46
N GLY A 173 20.04 -9.63 16.41
CA GLY A 173 18.86 -8.77 16.48
C GLY A 173 19.10 -7.43 17.17
N VAL A 174 18.04 -6.80 17.71
CA VAL A 174 18.10 -5.46 18.30
C VAL A 174 19.22 -5.26 19.34
N SER A 175 19.61 -6.33 20.05
CA SER A 175 20.69 -6.27 21.05
C SER A 175 22.07 -5.91 20.45
N THR A 176 22.27 -6.15 19.15
CA THR A 176 23.53 -5.89 18.43
C THR A 176 23.47 -4.67 17.51
N TYR A 177 22.28 -4.12 17.29
CA TYR A 177 22.09 -3.00 16.36
C TYR A 177 22.76 -1.73 16.86
N GLN A 178 23.56 -1.13 15.97
CA GLN A 178 24.14 0.18 16.23
C GLN A 178 23.02 1.23 16.18
N LYS A 179 23.05 2.14 17.16
CA LYS A 179 22.02 3.15 17.32
C LYS A 179 22.58 4.44 17.91
N GLY A 180 21.85 5.54 17.72
CA GLY A 180 22.12 6.85 18.30
C GLY A 180 20.84 7.47 18.84
N VAL A 181 20.94 8.38 19.80
CA VAL A 181 19.78 9.10 20.36
C VAL A 181 19.89 10.56 19.96
N THR A 182 18.77 11.17 19.59
CA THR A 182 18.71 12.56 19.17
C THR A 182 18.83 13.55 20.34
N ASP A 183 19.61 14.61 20.14
CA ASP A 183 19.73 15.74 21.06
C ASP A 183 18.57 16.74 20.93
N ALA A 184 18.69 17.88 21.63
CA ALA A 184 17.67 18.94 21.62
C ALA A 184 17.49 19.61 20.25
N GLU A 185 18.47 19.48 19.35
CA GLU A 185 18.40 19.96 17.98
C GLU A 185 17.97 18.87 16.99
N GLY A 186 17.57 17.69 17.49
CA GLY A 186 17.17 16.55 16.68
C GLY A 186 18.33 15.83 16.00
N LYS A 187 19.57 15.99 16.48
CA LYS A 187 20.75 15.39 15.87
C LYS A 187 21.20 14.15 16.61
N ALA A 188 21.61 13.12 15.88
CA ALA A 188 22.15 11.89 16.46
C ALA A 188 23.43 11.45 15.73
N GLU A 189 24.30 10.73 16.42
CA GLU A 189 25.44 10.02 15.83
C GLU A 189 25.28 8.52 16.09
N ILE A 190 25.41 7.69 15.05
CA ILE A 190 25.50 6.23 15.22
C ILE A 190 26.97 5.84 15.24
N ALA A 191 27.58 5.92 16.42
CA ALA A 191 28.99 5.61 16.61
C ALA A 191 29.34 4.18 16.15
N SER A 192 30.52 4.00 15.57
CA SER A 192 31.05 2.69 15.15
C SER A 192 30.20 1.90 14.13
N LEU A 193 29.25 2.53 13.43
CA LEU A 193 28.56 1.89 12.31
C LEU A 193 29.56 1.53 11.19
N ALA A 194 29.42 0.36 10.58
CA ALA A 194 30.21 0.02 9.40
C ALA A 194 29.70 0.82 8.19
N THR A 195 30.62 1.45 7.46
CA THR A 195 30.29 2.41 6.39
C THR A 195 30.83 2.00 5.02
N GLY A 196 31.02 0.71 4.77
CA GLY A 196 31.43 0.18 3.47
C GLY A 196 30.30 0.22 2.44
N GLU A 197 30.65 0.01 1.17
CA GLU A 197 29.67 -0.05 0.07
C GLU A 197 28.77 -1.29 0.13
N SER A 198 29.30 -2.38 0.71
CA SER A 198 28.58 -3.65 0.90
C SER A 198 27.71 -3.66 2.16
N ASP A 199 27.97 -2.75 3.11
CA ASP A 199 27.19 -2.63 4.32
C ASP A 199 25.88 -1.94 3.96
N LYS A 200 24.74 -2.57 4.25
CA LYS A 200 23.42 -2.06 3.88
C LYS A 200 22.50 -2.06 5.09
N TYR A 201 21.77 -0.96 5.26
CA TYR A 201 20.92 -0.73 6.43
C TYR A 201 19.57 -0.15 6.04
N PHE A 202 18.52 -0.55 6.75
CA PHE A 202 17.30 0.25 6.87
C PHE A 202 17.46 1.17 8.07
N ILE A 203 17.10 2.44 7.91
CA ILE A 203 17.17 3.42 8.99
C ILE A 203 15.78 3.55 9.61
N TYR A 204 15.67 3.14 10.86
CA TYR A 204 14.43 3.13 11.63
C TYR A 204 14.54 4.11 12.80
N VAL A 205 13.51 4.93 12.98
CA VAL A 205 13.41 5.88 14.09
C VAL A 205 12.34 5.41 15.05
N GLN A 206 12.75 5.20 16.30
CA GLN A 206 11.88 4.97 17.44
C GLN A 206 11.71 6.30 18.19
N PRO A 207 10.53 6.94 18.21
CA PRO A 207 10.25 8.03 19.14
C PRO A 207 10.52 7.61 20.59
N ALA A 208 10.83 8.59 21.46
CA ALA A 208 10.97 8.32 22.88
C ALA A 208 9.66 7.76 23.48
N ASP A 209 9.74 7.02 24.58
CA ASP A 209 8.56 6.37 25.17
C ASP A 209 7.51 7.41 25.63
N GLU A 210 7.96 8.59 26.04
CA GLU A 210 7.12 9.73 26.41
C GLU A 210 6.63 10.58 25.22
N ASP A 211 7.04 10.27 23.98
CA ASP A 211 6.67 11.03 22.79
C ASP A 211 5.23 10.72 22.34
N THR A 212 4.35 11.70 22.54
CA THR A 212 2.94 11.61 22.15
C THR A 212 2.64 12.27 20.80
N GLU A 213 3.64 12.83 20.11
CA GLU A 213 3.45 13.61 18.88
C GLU A 213 3.93 12.88 17.61
N HIS A 214 4.75 11.84 17.75
CA HIS A 214 5.36 11.12 16.62
C HIS A 214 4.99 9.64 16.56
N LEU A 215 5.19 9.05 15.37
CA LEU A 215 5.05 7.62 15.10
C LEU A 215 6.39 6.99 14.72
N PRO A 216 6.62 5.70 15.04
CA PRO A 216 7.79 4.98 14.57
C PRO A 216 7.87 4.92 13.04
N GLY A 217 9.10 4.98 12.52
CA GLY A 217 9.36 4.90 11.09
C GLY A 217 10.49 5.81 10.63
N GLY A 218 10.19 6.70 9.69
CA GLY A 218 11.14 7.61 9.07
C GLY A 218 11.21 7.45 7.54
N SER A 219 11.59 8.53 6.87
CA SER A 219 11.70 8.62 5.41
C SER A 219 12.70 7.66 4.76
N LEU A 220 13.51 6.94 5.54
CA LEU A 220 14.53 5.99 5.08
C LEU A 220 14.23 4.52 5.43
N THR A 221 12.97 4.22 5.77
CA THR A 221 12.53 2.84 6.10
C THR A 221 12.17 1.99 4.89
N ARG A 222 11.97 2.59 3.70
CA ARG A 222 11.50 1.87 2.49
C ARG A 222 12.61 1.16 1.72
N ALA A 223 13.85 1.66 1.75
CA ALA A 223 14.95 1.13 0.96
C ALA A 223 16.22 1.02 1.80
N ALA A 224 16.96 -0.07 1.61
CA ALA A 224 18.25 -0.24 2.24
C ALA A 224 19.26 0.76 1.65
N VAL A 225 19.88 1.55 2.52
CA VAL A 225 20.93 2.52 2.16
C VAL A 225 22.31 1.92 2.45
N THR A 226 23.32 2.31 1.69
CA THR A 226 24.68 1.80 1.91
C THR A 226 25.34 2.52 3.07
N GLY A 227 26.19 1.82 3.81
CA GLY A 227 27.01 2.42 4.86
C GLY A 227 27.84 3.59 4.32
N ASN A 228 28.35 3.47 3.09
CA ASN A 228 29.07 4.56 2.42
C ASN A 228 28.16 5.78 2.14
N SER A 229 26.88 5.61 1.79
CA SER A 229 25.99 6.76 1.58
C SER A 229 25.68 7.48 2.89
N LEU A 230 25.60 6.76 4.00
CA LEU A 230 25.41 7.34 5.33
C LEU A 230 26.60 8.19 5.79
N ASN A 231 27.82 7.84 5.37
CA ASN A 231 29.05 8.52 5.82
C ASN A 231 29.43 9.78 5.00
N LYS A 232 28.61 10.18 4.03
CA LYS A 232 28.91 11.30 3.11
C LYS A 232 28.45 12.68 3.62
N GLY A 233 27.89 12.77 4.82
CA GLY A 233 27.41 14.02 5.41
C GLY A 233 26.42 13.77 6.54
N VAL A 234 25.61 14.80 6.82
CA VAL A 234 24.45 14.66 7.72
C VAL A 234 23.31 14.01 6.92
N VAL A 235 22.76 12.93 7.46
CA VAL A 235 21.64 12.20 6.91
C VAL A 235 20.35 12.79 7.47
N GLU A 236 19.56 13.43 6.60
CA GLU A 236 18.25 13.96 7.00
C GLU A 236 17.21 12.85 7.02
N VAL A 237 16.44 12.76 8.09
CA VAL A 237 15.33 11.81 8.24
C VAL A 237 14.08 12.57 8.65
N THR A 238 12.98 12.36 7.92
CA THR A 238 11.68 12.95 8.26
C THR A 238 10.80 11.91 8.95
N VAL A 239 10.23 12.27 10.10
CA VAL A 239 9.35 11.41 10.93
C VAL A 239 7.91 11.90 10.83
N SER A 240 6.94 10.98 10.78
CA SER A 240 5.53 11.36 10.79
C SER A 240 5.12 11.92 12.15
N THR A 241 4.35 13.02 12.14
CA THR A 241 3.56 13.40 13.31
C THR A 241 2.31 12.51 13.41
N LYS A 242 1.59 12.60 14.53
CA LYS A 242 0.24 12.04 14.72
C LYS A 242 -0.63 13.05 15.45
N PRO A 243 -1.96 13.05 15.21
CA PRO A 243 -2.89 13.80 16.04
C PRO A 243 -2.98 13.20 17.45
N SER A 244 -3.47 13.98 18.40
CA SER A 244 -3.81 13.47 19.74
C SER A 244 -5.05 12.58 19.71
N THR A 245 -5.36 11.94 20.84
CA THR A 245 -6.59 11.15 21.03
C THR A 245 -7.87 11.99 21.04
N GLU A 246 -7.76 13.31 21.21
CA GLU A 246 -8.88 14.25 21.23
C GLU A 246 -9.20 14.81 19.84
N ALA A 247 -8.35 14.57 18.85
CA ALA A 247 -8.56 15.04 17.49
C ALA A 247 -9.81 14.41 16.86
N THR A 248 -10.52 15.21 16.08
CA THR A 248 -11.77 14.82 15.42
C THR A 248 -11.64 14.93 13.91
N PHE A 249 -12.50 14.19 13.20
CA PHE A 249 -12.59 14.27 11.76
C PHE A 249 -13.20 15.61 11.33
N VAL A 250 -12.70 16.18 10.24
CA VAL A 250 -13.14 17.48 9.69
C VAL A 250 -13.71 17.40 8.28
N GLY A 251 -13.61 16.25 7.62
CA GLY A 251 -14.11 16.03 6.27
C GLY A 251 -13.17 16.54 5.17
N THR A 252 -13.26 15.89 4.01
CA THR A 252 -12.40 16.07 2.85
C THR A 252 -12.50 17.49 2.29
N SER A 253 -13.66 18.16 2.38
CA SER A 253 -13.79 19.56 1.95
C SER A 253 -12.87 20.50 2.73
N SER A 254 -12.68 20.24 4.03
CA SER A 254 -11.73 21.00 4.86
C SER A 254 -10.30 20.80 4.35
N CYS A 255 -9.91 19.54 4.08
CA CYS A 255 -8.60 19.19 3.56
C CYS A 255 -8.31 19.83 2.19
N LEU A 256 -9.26 19.72 1.24
CA LEU A 256 -9.11 20.24 -0.12
C LEU A 256 -9.08 21.77 -0.18
N GLY A 257 -9.52 22.47 0.88
CA GLY A 257 -9.36 23.91 0.99
C GLY A 257 -7.89 24.35 0.96
N CYS A 258 -6.98 23.54 1.49
CA CYS A 258 -5.53 23.77 1.47
C CYS A 258 -4.77 22.86 0.50
N HIS A 259 -5.28 21.65 0.26
CA HIS A 259 -4.66 20.62 -0.59
C HIS A 259 -5.39 20.46 -1.92
N ASN A 260 -5.61 21.56 -2.63
CA ASN A 260 -6.34 21.56 -3.90
C ASN A 260 -5.63 20.73 -4.99
N ASP A 261 -4.31 20.54 -4.88
CA ASP A 261 -3.51 19.69 -5.77
C ASP A 261 -3.87 18.20 -5.65
N LYS A 262 -4.60 17.81 -4.60
CA LYS A 262 -5.11 16.45 -4.39
C LYS A 262 -6.57 16.28 -4.79
N SER A 263 -7.17 17.25 -5.49
CA SER A 263 -8.58 17.19 -5.89
C SER A 263 -8.93 16.00 -6.79
N ASP A 264 -7.95 15.42 -7.48
CA ASP A 264 -8.14 14.25 -8.32
C ASP A 264 -8.56 13.00 -7.54
N VAL A 265 -8.48 13.02 -6.20
CA VAL A 265 -9.01 11.95 -5.35
C VAL A 265 -10.51 11.76 -5.59
N LYS A 266 -11.23 12.83 -5.97
CA LYS A 266 -12.67 12.80 -6.32
C LYS A 266 -12.97 11.88 -7.51
N LYS A 267 -11.97 11.60 -8.35
CA LYS A 267 -12.05 10.73 -9.53
C LYS A 267 -11.74 9.26 -9.25
N THR A 268 -11.46 8.90 -8.00
CA THR A 268 -11.10 7.53 -7.61
C THR A 268 -12.36 6.72 -7.26
N ALA A 269 -12.26 5.39 -7.35
CA ALA A 269 -13.34 4.51 -6.91
C ALA A 269 -13.61 4.64 -5.39
N HIS A 270 -12.60 5.02 -4.60
CA HIS A 270 -12.74 5.32 -3.18
C HIS A 270 -13.74 6.46 -2.88
N LYS A 271 -13.86 7.44 -3.78
CA LYS A 271 -14.84 8.54 -3.68
C LYS A 271 -16.16 8.27 -4.37
N ASN A 272 -16.19 7.37 -5.35
CA ASN A 272 -17.38 7.09 -6.16
C ASN A 272 -18.04 5.74 -5.81
N GLY A 273 -17.80 5.21 -4.61
CA GLY A 273 -18.37 3.93 -4.17
C GLY A 273 -19.87 4.03 -3.95
N PHE A 274 -20.29 4.82 -2.98
CA PHE A 274 -21.69 5.15 -2.70
C PHE A 274 -22.10 6.44 -3.39
N MET A 275 -23.25 6.47 -4.05
CA MET A 275 -23.73 7.67 -4.75
C MET A 275 -25.25 7.77 -4.69
N VAL A 276 -25.78 8.98 -4.54
CA VAL A 276 -27.22 9.22 -4.76
C VAL A 276 -27.48 9.12 -6.28
N PRO A 277 -28.37 8.23 -6.74
CA PRO A 277 -28.53 7.98 -8.17
C PRO A 277 -28.89 9.25 -8.95
N GLY A 278 -28.02 9.64 -9.89
CA GLY A 278 -28.20 10.84 -10.71
C GLY A 278 -27.84 12.17 -10.04
N GLU A 279 -27.35 12.14 -8.79
CA GLU A 279 -27.01 13.33 -8.00
C GLU A 279 -25.63 13.15 -7.31
N PRO A 280 -24.52 13.14 -8.07
CA PRO A 280 -23.19 13.05 -7.49
C PRO A 280 -22.92 14.23 -6.54
N SER A 281 -22.23 13.96 -5.43
CA SER A 281 -21.85 14.97 -4.44
C SER A 281 -20.76 15.91 -4.97
N GLY A 282 -20.45 16.99 -4.24
CA GLY A 282 -19.34 17.87 -4.60
C GLY A 282 -17.95 17.25 -4.38
N LEU A 283 -17.89 16.07 -3.74
CA LEU A 283 -16.69 15.25 -3.56
C LEU A 283 -16.56 14.11 -4.58
N GLN A 284 -17.48 14.03 -5.53
CA GLN A 284 -17.52 12.97 -6.54
C GLN A 284 -17.31 13.52 -7.94
N ASP A 285 -16.39 12.87 -8.66
CA ASP A 285 -16.15 13.10 -10.08
C ASP A 285 -16.16 11.75 -10.80
N ALA A 286 -17.28 11.47 -11.46
CA ALA A 286 -17.50 10.24 -12.18
C ALA A 286 -16.92 10.25 -13.60
N GLY A 287 -16.25 11.32 -14.05
CA GLY A 287 -15.78 11.48 -15.43
C GLY A 287 -14.68 10.49 -15.85
N LYS A 288 -14.19 9.65 -14.93
CA LYS A 288 -13.39 8.48 -15.29
C LYS A 288 -14.23 7.24 -15.52
N PHE A 289 -15.40 7.09 -14.95
CA PHE A 289 -16.22 5.88 -15.00
C PHE A 289 -17.52 6.11 -15.80
N ASP A 290 -17.45 6.93 -16.85
CA ASP A 290 -18.61 7.31 -17.65
C ASP A 290 -18.92 6.29 -18.76
N ALA A 291 -19.86 6.65 -19.63
CA ALA A 291 -20.45 5.77 -20.63
C ALA A 291 -19.49 5.33 -21.75
N ASP A 292 -18.38 6.05 -21.96
CA ASP A 292 -17.46 5.78 -23.06
C ASP A 292 -16.61 4.52 -22.83
N ASP A 293 -16.57 4.01 -21.59
CA ASP A 293 -15.83 2.81 -21.21
C ASP A 293 -16.77 1.74 -20.67
N ALA A 294 -17.38 0.97 -21.59
CA ALA A 294 -18.39 -0.05 -21.31
C ALA A 294 -18.04 -1.05 -20.18
N GLU A 295 -16.75 -1.22 -19.86
CA GLU A 295 -16.29 -2.04 -18.73
C GLU A 295 -16.52 -1.36 -17.37
N TYR A 296 -16.25 -0.06 -17.28
CA TYR A 296 -16.23 0.72 -16.04
C TYR A 296 -17.34 1.77 -15.96
N ASN A 297 -18.29 1.76 -16.90
CA ASN A 297 -19.45 2.65 -16.86
C ASN A 297 -20.27 2.42 -15.57
N MET A 298 -20.12 3.34 -14.62
CA MET A 298 -20.80 3.26 -13.33
C MET A 298 -22.31 3.52 -13.44
N PHE A 299 -22.78 4.11 -14.55
CA PHE A 299 -24.18 4.44 -14.75
C PHE A 299 -24.90 3.48 -15.70
N ALA A 300 -24.19 2.47 -16.24
CA ALA A 300 -24.70 1.60 -17.30
C ALA A 300 -26.10 1.02 -17.00
N ALA A 301 -26.36 0.58 -15.77
CA ALA A 301 -27.66 0.05 -15.42
C ALA A 301 -28.72 1.14 -15.29
N LEU A 302 -28.39 2.26 -14.62
CA LEU A 302 -29.30 3.39 -14.44
C LEU A 302 -29.71 4.01 -15.79
N GLU A 303 -28.80 4.03 -16.77
CA GLU A 303 -29.03 4.55 -18.12
C GLU A 303 -29.84 3.57 -18.98
N ASN A 304 -29.45 2.29 -19.00
CA ASN A 304 -29.95 1.33 -19.98
C ASN A 304 -31.11 0.46 -19.49
N LYS A 305 -31.27 0.31 -18.16
CA LYS A 305 -32.24 -0.62 -17.57
C LYS A 305 -33.31 0.10 -16.74
N PHE A 306 -32.96 1.19 -16.06
CA PHE A 306 -33.94 2.03 -15.35
C PHE A 306 -34.57 3.07 -16.29
N THR A 307 -35.15 2.61 -17.39
CA THR A 307 -35.88 3.50 -18.32
C THR A 307 -37.27 3.84 -17.77
N SER A 308 -38.00 4.73 -18.45
CA SER A 308 -39.39 5.07 -18.09
C SER A 308 -40.36 3.89 -18.26
N THR A 309 -40.11 2.99 -19.22
CA THR A 309 -40.86 1.72 -19.35
C THR A 309 -40.41 0.68 -18.33
N GLY A 310 -39.14 0.75 -17.92
CA GLY A 310 -38.48 -0.16 -17.00
C GLY A 310 -38.07 -1.50 -17.62
N THR A 311 -37.26 -2.24 -16.89
CA THR A 311 -36.84 -3.61 -17.21
C THR A 311 -37.33 -4.56 -16.11
N THR A 312 -37.91 -5.69 -16.49
CA THR A 312 -38.38 -6.73 -15.55
C THR A 312 -37.35 -7.85 -15.47
N ILE A 313 -36.88 -8.15 -14.25
CA ILE A 313 -35.96 -9.24 -13.96
C ILE A 313 -36.74 -10.34 -13.24
N TYR A 314 -36.68 -11.56 -13.77
CA TYR A 314 -37.31 -12.75 -13.22
C TYR A 314 -36.35 -13.47 -12.28
N PHE A 315 -36.80 -13.79 -11.07
CA PHE A 315 -36.10 -14.63 -10.10
C PHE A 315 -36.68 -16.04 -10.14
N TYR A 316 -35.86 -17.03 -10.45
CA TYR A 316 -36.32 -18.40 -10.71
C TYR A 316 -35.33 -19.46 -10.21
N ASP A 317 -35.78 -20.72 -10.18
CA ASP A 317 -34.94 -21.89 -9.86
C ASP A 317 -34.19 -21.76 -8.53
N TYR A 318 -34.91 -21.52 -7.42
CA TYR A 318 -34.35 -21.37 -6.08
C TYR A 318 -33.52 -22.59 -5.65
N ASP A 319 -32.37 -22.32 -5.02
CA ASP A 319 -31.50 -23.35 -4.43
C ASP A 319 -30.93 -22.87 -3.09
N GLU A 320 -31.36 -23.52 -2.02
CA GLU A 320 -30.93 -23.22 -0.66
C GLU A 320 -29.43 -23.46 -0.43
N LYS A 321 -28.77 -24.30 -1.24
CA LYS A 321 -27.36 -24.67 -1.08
C LYS A 321 -26.41 -23.63 -1.66
N ARG A 322 -26.90 -22.71 -2.50
CA ARG A 322 -26.09 -21.60 -3.03
C ARG A 322 -25.71 -20.60 -1.93
N LYS A 323 -24.76 -19.70 -2.20
CA LYS A 323 -24.34 -18.68 -1.23
C LYS A 323 -25.36 -17.53 -1.21
N PHE A 324 -24.97 -16.31 -1.54
CA PHE A 324 -25.86 -15.15 -1.56
C PHE A 324 -26.81 -15.12 -2.77
N ASP A 325 -26.48 -15.85 -3.83
CA ASP A 325 -27.19 -15.91 -5.10
C ASP A 325 -28.09 -17.16 -5.14
N LYS A 326 -29.07 -17.19 -4.25
CA LYS A 326 -30.03 -18.28 -4.07
C LYS A 326 -30.93 -18.49 -5.27
N PHE A 327 -31.12 -17.48 -6.13
CA PHE A 327 -31.93 -17.54 -7.34
C PHE A 327 -31.09 -17.37 -8.61
N LYS A 328 -31.57 -17.93 -9.71
CA LYS A 328 -31.17 -17.48 -11.05
C LYS A 328 -31.99 -16.25 -11.45
N THR A 329 -31.43 -15.45 -12.34
CA THR A 329 -32.04 -14.21 -12.85
C THR A 329 -32.09 -14.23 -14.38
N SER A 330 -33.09 -13.57 -14.97
CA SER A 330 -33.25 -13.44 -16.42
C SER A 330 -34.09 -12.20 -16.75
N GLU A 331 -33.78 -11.48 -17.83
CA GLU A 331 -34.67 -10.42 -18.36
C GLU A 331 -35.84 -10.98 -19.20
N THR A 332 -35.73 -12.22 -19.67
CA THR A 332 -36.81 -12.91 -20.40
C THR A 332 -37.55 -13.86 -19.47
N ASN A 333 -38.88 -13.94 -19.58
CA ASN A 333 -39.67 -14.88 -18.78
C ASN A 333 -39.19 -16.32 -19.03
N PRO A 334 -38.60 -17.01 -18.04
CA PRO A 334 -38.12 -18.38 -18.22
C PRO A 334 -39.25 -19.42 -18.20
N ASP A 335 -40.48 -19.03 -17.87
CA ASP A 335 -41.69 -19.87 -17.88
C ASP A 335 -42.86 -19.15 -18.60
N PRO A 336 -42.80 -18.97 -19.93
CA PRO A 336 -43.80 -18.21 -20.67
C PRO A 336 -45.20 -18.85 -20.65
N ASP A 337 -45.27 -20.18 -20.49
CA ASP A 337 -46.52 -20.94 -20.41
C ASP A 337 -47.05 -21.10 -18.98
N GLY A 338 -46.29 -20.68 -17.96
CA GLY A 338 -46.62 -20.85 -16.54
C GLY A 338 -46.67 -22.31 -16.07
N LYS A 339 -46.09 -23.24 -16.86
CA LYS A 339 -46.17 -24.69 -16.62
C LYS A 339 -44.99 -25.22 -15.80
N LEU A 340 -43.88 -24.48 -15.77
CA LEU A 340 -42.68 -24.90 -15.03
C LEU A 340 -42.80 -24.60 -13.54
N GLY A 341 -43.63 -23.61 -13.15
CA GLY A 341 -43.88 -23.25 -11.75
C GLY A 341 -42.61 -22.83 -11.01
N ASN A 342 -41.60 -22.41 -11.77
CA ASN A 342 -40.23 -22.21 -11.29
C ASN A 342 -39.84 -20.72 -11.22
N VAL A 343 -40.76 -19.79 -11.51
CA VAL A 343 -40.57 -18.35 -11.28
C VAL A 343 -41.13 -18.00 -9.90
N TRP A 344 -40.29 -17.44 -9.03
CA TRP A 344 -40.68 -17.06 -7.67
C TRP A 344 -41.19 -15.63 -7.62
N ALA A 345 -40.44 -14.71 -8.23
CA ALA A 345 -40.71 -13.29 -8.15
C ALA A 345 -40.23 -12.57 -9.42
N THR A 346 -40.74 -11.36 -9.62
CA THR A 346 -40.16 -10.40 -10.55
C THR A 346 -39.77 -9.13 -9.82
N VAL A 347 -38.66 -8.52 -10.23
CA VAL A 347 -38.29 -7.17 -9.83
C VAL A 347 -38.23 -6.30 -11.07
N LYS A 348 -39.13 -5.31 -11.16
CA LYS A 348 -39.12 -4.31 -12.22
C LYS A 348 -38.30 -3.09 -11.77
N VAL A 349 -37.22 -2.79 -12.47
CA VAL A 349 -36.39 -1.59 -12.28
C VAL A 349 -36.81 -0.50 -13.26
N PHE A 350 -36.95 0.75 -12.80
CA PHE A 350 -37.41 1.85 -13.64
C PHE A 350 -37.05 3.23 -13.05
N LYS A 351 -37.03 4.25 -13.91
CA LYS A 351 -37.02 5.65 -13.49
C LYS A 351 -38.44 6.19 -13.59
N ASP A 352 -38.99 6.60 -12.46
CA ASP A 352 -40.38 7.07 -12.36
C ASP A 352 -40.50 8.53 -12.83
N THR A 353 -41.74 8.97 -13.01
CA THR A 353 -42.12 10.33 -13.44
C THR A 353 -41.68 11.43 -12.48
N ASP A 354 -41.40 11.10 -11.21
CA ASP A 354 -40.82 11.99 -10.21
C ASP A 354 -39.28 12.12 -10.35
N GLY A 355 -38.69 11.47 -11.34
CA GLY A 355 -37.25 11.46 -11.60
C GLY A 355 -36.47 10.45 -10.77
N LYS A 356 -37.11 9.72 -9.84
CA LYS A 356 -36.44 8.79 -8.94
C LYS A 356 -36.35 7.39 -9.51
N TYR A 357 -35.30 6.69 -9.12
CA TYR A 357 -35.06 5.30 -9.49
C TYR A 357 -35.77 4.37 -8.50
N LYS A 358 -36.56 3.42 -9.00
CA LYS A 358 -37.41 2.54 -8.17
C LYS A 358 -37.34 1.08 -8.60
N MET A 359 -37.66 0.20 -7.67
CA MET A 359 -37.80 -1.24 -7.88
C MET A 359 -39.16 -1.71 -7.39
N THR A 360 -39.97 -2.30 -8.26
CA THR A 360 -41.25 -2.93 -7.89
C THR A 360 -41.09 -4.44 -7.85
N PHE A 361 -41.44 -5.04 -6.73
CA PHE A 361 -41.35 -6.46 -6.44
C PHE A 361 -42.73 -7.07 -6.58
N THR A 362 -42.83 -8.18 -7.31
CA THR A 362 -44.08 -8.94 -7.48
C THR A 362 -43.83 -10.40 -7.18
N ASN A 363 -44.63 -10.97 -6.29
CA ASN A 363 -44.60 -12.37 -5.93
C ASN A 363 -45.40 -13.16 -6.95
N VAL A 364 -44.71 -13.92 -7.80
CA VAL A 364 -45.33 -14.72 -8.86
C VAL A 364 -45.79 -16.06 -8.30
N LYS A 365 -45.04 -16.62 -7.35
CA LYS A 365 -45.31 -17.93 -6.77
C LYS A 365 -46.47 -17.92 -5.78
N ASN A 366 -46.68 -16.82 -5.09
CA ASN A 366 -47.84 -16.58 -4.22
C ASN A 366 -48.57 -15.29 -4.64
N PRO A 367 -49.49 -15.36 -5.62
CA PRO A 367 -50.27 -14.20 -6.08
C PRO A 367 -51.17 -13.58 -4.99
N SER A 368 -51.43 -14.30 -3.90
CA SER A 368 -52.24 -13.84 -2.76
C SER A 368 -51.40 -13.19 -1.66
N ASP A 369 -50.10 -13.01 -1.86
CA ASP A 369 -49.21 -12.32 -0.92
C ASP A 369 -49.70 -10.88 -0.68
N PRO A 370 -50.14 -10.53 0.55
CA PRO A 370 -50.68 -9.20 0.84
C PRO A 370 -49.61 -8.10 0.78
N ALA A 371 -48.32 -8.46 0.84
CA ALA A 371 -47.22 -7.53 0.68
C ALA A 371 -46.82 -7.31 -0.79
N SER A 372 -47.45 -8.03 -1.75
CA SER A 372 -47.14 -7.96 -3.17
C SER A 372 -48.26 -7.30 -4.01
N PRO A 373 -47.93 -6.43 -4.97
CA PRO A 373 -46.60 -5.88 -5.23
C PRO A 373 -46.25 -4.76 -4.24
N PHE A 374 -44.96 -4.54 -3.99
CA PHE A 374 -44.49 -3.35 -3.29
C PHE A 374 -43.35 -2.67 -4.05
N THR A 375 -43.13 -1.39 -3.78
CA THR A 375 -42.10 -0.60 -4.47
C THR A 375 -41.15 0.03 -3.47
N LYS A 376 -39.85 0.00 -3.78
CA LYS A 376 -38.78 0.66 -3.02
C LYS A 376 -38.05 1.66 -3.90
N GLU A 377 -37.76 2.83 -3.35
CA GLU A 377 -36.87 3.82 -3.97
C GLU A 377 -35.42 3.37 -3.82
N VAL A 378 -34.62 3.49 -4.87
CA VAL A 378 -33.17 3.36 -4.81
C VAL A 378 -32.60 4.66 -4.25
N LYS A 379 -32.17 4.60 -2.99
CA LYS A 379 -31.63 5.75 -2.25
C LYS A 379 -30.14 5.97 -2.51
N LEU A 380 -29.39 4.88 -2.67
CA LEU A 380 -27.97 4.90 -3.01
C LEU A 380 -27.67 3.80 -4.02
N THR A 381 -26.71 4.03 -4.91
CA THR A 381 -25.97 2.98 -5.61
C THR A 381 -24.67 2.67 -4.89
N TYR A 382 -24.17 1.44 -5.04
CA TYR A 382 -22.86 1.04 -4.57
C TYR A 382 -22.06 0.33 -5.67
N GLY A 383 -20.87 0.84 -5.97
CA GLY A 383 -19.99 0.35 -7.03
C GLY A 383 -20.34 0.95 -8.40
N GLY A 384 -20.21 0.15 -9.45
CA GLY A 384 -20.38 0.55 -10.85
C GLY A 384 -19.04 0.89 -11.51
N GLY A 385 -18.18 1.63 -10.81
CA GLY A 385 -16.84 1.94 -11.30
C GLY A 385 -15.87 0.76 -11.36
N VAL A 386 -16.21 -0.40 -10.77
CA VAL A 386 -15.40 -1.63 -10.77
C VAL A 386 -16.29 -2.86 -10.93
N TYR A 387 -16.55 -3.27 -12.18
CA TYR A 387 -17.20 -4.51 -12.65
C TYR A 387 -18.68 -4.74 -12.28
N LYS A 388 -19.17 -4.18 -11.18
CA LYS A 388 -20.54 -4.40 -10.68
C LYS A 388 -21.14 -3.21 -9.96
N GLN A 389 -22.44 -3.02 -10.09
CA GLN A 389 -23.24 -2.05 -9.33
C GLN A 389 -24.33 -2.76 -8.52
N ARG A 390 -24.59 -2.26 -7.32
CA ARG A 390 -25.67 -2.71 -6.43
C ARG A 390 -26.49 -1.50 -5.97
N TYR A 391 -27.65 -1.76 -5.40
CA TYR A 391 -28.66 -0.74 -5.11
C TYR A 391 -29.14 -0.86 -3.68
N LEU A 392 -29.41 0.28 -3.06
CA LEU A 392 -29.75 0.37 -1.66
C LEU A 392 -31.03 1.16 -1.47
N THR A 393 -31.78 0.82 -0.43
CA THR A 393 -32.98 1.54 0.01
C THR A 393 -32.93 1.76 1.51
N THR A 394 -33.87 2.53 2.03
CA THR A 394 -34.10 2.68 3.47
C THR A 394 -35.33 1.87 3.87
N ALA A 395 -35.26 1.19 5.01
CA ALA A 395 -36.42 0.59 5.66
C ALA A 395 -36.22 0.67 7.18
N GLY A 396 -37.23 1.16 7.90
CA GLY A 396 -37.04 1.60 9.28
C GLY A 396 -35.96 2.68 9.36
N ASN A 397 -35.08 2.56 10.35
CA ASN A 397 -33.94 3.42 10.60
C ASN A 397 -32.61 2.82 10.09
N SER A 398 -32.67 1.91 9.11
CA SER A 398 -31.49 1.26 8.51
C SER A 398 -31.46 1.36 6.98
N ILE A 399 -30.25 1.27 6.44
CA ILE A 399 -29.97 1.16 5.01
C ILE A 399 -29.87 -0.32 4.65
N HIS A 400 -30.58 -0.75 3.61
CA HIS A 400 -30.62 -2.15 3.18
C HIS A 400 -30.29 -2.31 1.70
N MET A 401 -29.61 -3.41 1.38
CA MET A 401 -29.36 -3.84 0.01
C MET A 401 -30.67 -4.31 -0.65
N LEU A 402 -30.94 -3.80 -1.85
CA LEU A 402 -31.94 -4.36 -2.76
C LEU A 402 -31.34 -5.60 -3.47
N PRO A 403 -32.16 -6.59 -3.90
CA PRO A 403 -31.69 -7.94 -4.18
C PRO A 403 -31.05 -8.13 -5.55
N LEU A 404 -30.53 -7.08 -6.16
CA LEU A 404 -29.98 -7.09 -7.51
C LEU A 404 -28.56 -6.57 -7.53
N GLN A 405 -27.69 -7.32 -8.19
CA GLN A 405 -26.39 -6.88 -8.66
C GLN A 405 -26.41 -6.82 -10.18
N TYR A 406 -25.96 -5.70 -10.75
CA TYR A 406 -25.70 -5.54 -12.17
C TYR A 406 -24.21 -5.70 -12.45
N ASN A 407 -23.83 -6.51 -13.42
CA ASN A 407 -22.45 -6.68 -13.87
C ASN A 407 -22.29 -6.01 -15.24
N SER A 408 -21.40 -5.02 -15.35
CA SER A 408 -21.18 -4.28 -16.61
C SER A 408 -20.73 -5.20 -17.75
N ARG A 409 -19.96 -6.23 -17.42
CA ARG A 409 -19.47 -7.27 -18.35
C ARG A 409 -20.30 -8.54 -18.40
N GLY A 410 -21.45 -8.56 -17.73
CA GLY A 410 -22.27 -9.77 -17.75
C GLY A 410 -22.98 -9.94 -19.09
N ASP A 411 -23.32 -11.19 -19.39
CA ASP A 411 -24.00 -11.60 -20.61
C ASP A 411 -25.27 -12.40 -20.24
N GLU A 412 -26.44 -11.88 -20.62
CA GLU A 412 -27.74 -12.53 -20.40
C GLU A 412 -27.89 -13.84 -21.20
N ALA A 413 -27.08 -14.06 -22.24
CA ALA A 413 -27.03 -15.34 -22.96
C ALA A 413 -26.15 -16.39 -22.25
N SER A 414 -25.43 -16.01 -21.18
CA SER A 414 -24.53 -16.92 -20.48
C SER A 414 -25.29 -18.06 -19.81
N LYS A 415 -24.77 -19.28 -19.96
CA LYS A 415 -25.26 -20.46 -19.22
C LYS A 415 -24.78 -20.47 -17.77
N GLU A 416 -23.76 -19.68 -17.46
CA GLU A 416 -23.17 -19.58 -16.12
C GLU A 416 -23.77 -18.40 -15.37
N ARG A 417 -24.60 -18.69 -14.35
CA ARG A 417 -25.31 -17.66 -13.58
C ARG A 417 -24.40 -16.55 -13.01
N VAL A 418 -23.15 -16.87 -12.71
CA VAL A 418 -22.18 -15.93 -12.12
C VAL A 418 -21.67 -14.91 -13.13
N ARG A 419 -21.92 -15.13 -14.42
CA ARG A 419 -21.53 -14.25 -15.53
C ARG A 419 -22.70 -13.54 -16.19
N MET A 420 -23.91 -13.71 -15.67
CA MET A 420 -25.08 -12.99 -16.17
C MET A 420 -24.97 -11.49 -15.86
N GLN A 421 -25.66 -10.68 -16.66
CA GLN A 421 -25.68 -9.23 -16.48
C GLN A 421 -26.41 -8.88 -15.18
N TRP A 422 -27.54 -9.53 -14.92
CA TRP A 422 -28.16 -9.52 -13.60
C TRP A 422 -27.74 -10.73 -12.78
N ARG A 423 -27.52 -10.51 -11.49
CA ARG A 423 -27.29 -11.57 -10.51
C ARG A 423 -28.10 -11.32 -9.25
N ASP A 424 -28.69 -12.37 -8.72
CA ASP A 424 -29.31 -12.34 -7.39
C ASP A 424 -28.27 -11.90 -6.34
N TYR A 425 -28.67 -10.93 -5.54
CA TYR A 425 -27.91 -10.44 -4.41
C TYR A 425 -28.77 -10.43 -3.15
N HIS A 426 -28.96 -11.60 -2.56
CA HIS A 426 -29.74 -11.78 -1.34
C HIS A 426 -31.25 -11.48 -1.43
N MET A 427 -31.92 -11.96 -2.49
CA MET A 427 -33.40 -12.01 -2.50
C MET A 427 -33.98 -12.77 -1.30
N ASP A 428 -33.24 -13.75 -0.76
CA ASP A 428 -33.62 -14.48 0.45
C ASP A 428 -33.79 -13.59 1.69
N TRP A 429 -33.13 -12.43 1.73
CA TRP A 429 -33.33 -11.47 2.82
C TRP A 429 -34.71 -10.83 2.80
N TRP A 430 -35.34 -10.74 1.63
CA TRP A 430 -36.62 -10.08 1.39
C TRP A 430 -37.83 -11.03 1.40
N ILE A 431 -37.60 -12.35 1.52
CA ILE A 431 -38.65 -13.38 1.47
C ILE A 431 -38.68 -14.17 2.78
N GLU A 432 -39.88 -14.42 3.30
CA GLU A 432 -40.16 -15.41 4.34
C GLU A 432 -40.65 -16.72 3.70
N ASP A 433 -40.28 -17.86 4.29
CA ASP A 433 -40.58 -19.22 3.79
C ASP A 433 -40.30 -19.41 2.28
N PRO A 434 -39.04 -19.25 1.81
CA PRO A 434 -38.70 -19.39 0.39
C PRO A 434 -38.92 -20.81 -0.16
N THR A 435 -39.03 -21.81 0.73
CA THR A 435 -39.23 -23.23 0.40
C THR A 435 -40.70 -23.64 0.32
N GLY A 436 -41.60 -22.93 0.99
CA GLY A 436 -43.03 -23.20 1.03
C GLY A 436 -43.85 -22.16 0.26
N THR A 437 -44.63 -21.36 0.98
CA THR A 437 -45.46 -20.30 0.39
C THR A 437 -44.79 -18.95 0.63
N PRO A 438 -43.95 -18.47 -0.30
CA PRO A 438 -43.15 -17.28 -0.05
C PRO A 438 -44.02 -16.04 0.17
N VAL A 439 -43.64 -15.23 1.14
CA VAL A 439 -44.26 -13.92 1.43
C VAL A 439 -43.15 -12.89 1.51
N PHE A 440 -43.35 -11.71 0.92
CA PHE A 440 -42.36 -10.64 1.03
C PHE A 440 -42.36 -10.00 2.42
N LYS A 441 -41.15 -9.68 2.89
CA LYS A 441 -40.94 -8.89 4.11
C LYS A 441 -41.00 -7.41 3.79
N SER A 442 -41.51 -6.62 4.72
CA SER A 442 -41.43 -5.14 4.65
C SER A 442 -39.99 -4.63 4.65
N GLN A 443 -39.09 -5.36 5.31
CA GLN A 443 -37.65 -5.12 5.39
C GLN A 443 -36.84 -6.38 5.76
N PRO A 444 -35.54 -6.45 5.42
CA PRO A 444 -34.62 -7.46 5.92
C PRO A 444 -34.41 -7.41 7.43
N ALA A 445 -33.81 -8.46 8.00
CA ALA A 445 -33.36 -8.44 9.39
C ALA A 445 -32.30 -7.33 9.62
N ALA A 446 -32.34 -6.66 10.77
CA ALA A 446 -31.42 -5.56 11.11
C ALA A 446 -29.94 -5.93 10.96
N LYS A 447 -29.56 -7.16 11.34
CA LYS A 447 -28.19 -7.67 11.17
C LYS A 447 -27.69 -7.71 9.72
N ASN A 448 -28.59 -7.60 8.72
CA ASN A 448 -28.26 -7.56 7.30
C ASN A 448 -28.25 -6.12 6.75
N ALA A 449 -28.39 -5.11 7.60
CA ALA A 449 -28.26 -3.71 7.21
C ALA A 449 -26.85 -3.40 6.71
N VAL A 450 -26.77 -2.49 5.74
CA VAL A 450 -25.52 -1.97 5.17
C VAL A 450 -24.72 -1.23 6.23
N ASP A 451 -25.41 -0.57 7.16
CA ASP A 451 -24.85 0.15 8.30
C ASP A 451 -23.83 -0.68 9.07
N VAL A 452 -24.17 -1.94 9.39
CA VAL A 452 -23.31 -2.81 10.21
C VAL A 452 -22.48 -3.79 9.37
N GLN A 453 -22.83 -4.01 8.10
CA GLN A 453 -22.17 -4.97 7.21
C GLN A 453 -21.10 -4.35 6.31
N CYS A 454 -21.22 -3.05 5.99
CA CYS A 454 -20.46 -2.42 4.92
C CYS A 454 -19.91 -1.04 5.30
N ALA A 455 -20.66 -0.23 6.04
CA ALA A 455 -20.28 1.16 6.29
C ALA A 455 -18.92 1.31 7.01
N THR A 456 -18.51 0.32 7.81
CA THR A 456 -17.21 0.24 8.50
C THR A 456 -16.02 0.50 7.58
N CYS A 457 -16.03 -0.10 6.39
CA CYS A 457 -14.97 0.02 5.40
C CYS A 457 -15.27 1.06 4.31
N HIS A 458 -16.35 1.84 4.45
CA HIS A 458 -16.84 2.72 3.39
C HIS A 458 -17.11 4.15 3.84
N PHE A 459 -17.51 4.41 5.08
CA PHE A 459 -17.82 5.76 5.55
C PHE A 459 -16.60 6.37 6.23
N ASN A 460 -16.22 7.59 5.83
CA ASN A 460 -15.14 8.30 6.51
C ASN A 460 -15.62 8.71 7.91
N SER A 461 -14.82 8.45 8.95
CA SER A 461 -15.25 8.61 10.36
C SER A 461 -16.45 7.75 10.75
N TYR A 462 -16.52 6.50 10.26
CA TYR A 462 -17.58 5.56 10.59
C TYR A 462 -17.94 5.57 12.09
N SER A 463 -19.23 5.74 12.38
CA SER A 463 -19.81 5.50 13.69
C SER A 463 -21.12 4.73 13.54
N LEU A 464 -21.51 3.97 14.56
CA LEU A 464 -22.70 3.12 14.53
C LEU A 464 -23.54 3.32 15.78
N THR A 465 -24.84 3.49 15.58
CA THR A 465 -25.83 3.46 16.65
C THR A 465 -26.81 2.31 16.41
N GLN A 466 -27.21 1.64 17.49
CA GLN A 466 -28.25 0.61 17.45
C GLN A 466 -29.44 1.07 18.28
N ASP A 467 -30.62 1.05 17.69
CA ASP A 467 -31.87 1.34 18.41
C ASP A 467 -32.23 0.15 19.31
N ALA A 468 -32.40 0.40 20.61
CA ALA A 468 -32.63 -0.67 21.58
C ALA A 468 -34.02 -1.32 21.48
N GLY A 469 -35.01 -0.64 20.89
CA GLY A 469 -36.38 -1.14 20.78
C GLY A 469 -36.60 -2.00 19.54
N THR A 470 -36.00 -1.60 18.42
CA THR A 470 -36.14 -2.24 17.10
C THR A 470 -34.95 -3.12 16.72
N GLY A 471 -33.79 -2.89 17.34
CA GLY A 471 -32.52 -3.54 16.98
C GLY A 471 -31.89 -3.01 15.69
N GLU A 472 -32.50 -2.00 15.05
CA GLU A 472 -32.05 -1.37 13.81
C GLU A 472 -30.76 -0.59 14.00
N PHE A 473 -29.95 -0.53 12.94
CA PHE A 473 -28.65 0.13 12.94
C PHE A 473 -28.66 1.38 12.07
N MET A 474 -28.03 2.45 12.55
CA MET A 474 -27.75 3.64 11.76
C MET A 474 -26.26 3.95 11.83
N ALA A 475 -25.58 3.80 10.70
CA ALA A 475 -24.20 4.21 10.53
C ALA A 475 -24.13 5.67 10.05
N THR A 476 -23.08 6.40 10.43
CA THR A 476 -22.84 7.76 9.94
C THR A 476 -21.39 7.95 9.52
N GLY A 477 -21.18 8.90 8.61
CA GLY A 477 -19.85 9.43 8.29
C GLY A 477 -19.68 10.85 8.85
N VAL A 478 -18.47 11.40 8.72
CA VAL A 478 -18.20 12.80 9.07
C VAL A 478 -19.09 13.73 8.23
N ALA A 479 -19.68 14.74 8.88
CA ALA A 479 -20.44 15.77 8.18
C ALA A 479 -19.54 16.57 7.24
N ASP A 480 -19.96 16.74 6.00
CA ASP A 480 -19.21 17.49 4.99
C ASP A 480 -20.18 18.23 4.04
N PRO A 481 -20.04 19.55 3.83
CA PRO A 481 -20.98 20.33 3.01
C PRO A 481 -21.03 19.89 1.53
N ASN A 482 -20.00 19.20 1.05
CA ASN A 482 -19.92 18.66 -0.30
C ASN A 482 -20.02 17.12 -0.33
N GLY A 483 -20.25 16.48 0.82
CA GLY A 483 -20.48 15.03 0.92
C GLY A 483 -21.81 14.57 0.34
N GLU A 484 -22.02 13.25 0.32
CA GLU A 484 -23.24 12.61 -0.13
C GLU A 484 -24.39 12.84 0.86
N LEU A 485 -25.63 12.95 0.36
CA LEU A 485 -26.79 13.05 1.23
C LEU A 485 -27.06 11.71 1.92
N HIS A 486 -26.95 11.67 3.25
CA HIS A 486 -27.29 10.48 4.02
C HIS A 486 -28.81 10.23 3.96
N PRO A 487 -29.28 9.05 3.50
CA PRO A 487 -30.69 8.86 3.14
C PRO A 487 -31.65 8.82 4.34
N ILE A 488 -31.11 8.62 5.56
CA ILE A 488 -31.87 8.59 6.82
C ILE A 488 -31.67 9.90 7.61
N ALA A 489 -30.44 10.23 7.99
CA ALA A 489 -30.13 11.47 8.70
C ALA A 489 -30.52 12.76 7.94
N GLY A 490 -30.59 12.74 6.60
CA GLY A 490 -30.99 13.90 5.80
C GLY A 490 -29.94 15.01 5.72
N GLU A 491 -28.71 14.73 6.18
CA GLU A 491 -27.58 15.65 6.16
C GLU A 491 -26.49 15.14 5.21
N LYS A 492 -25.66 16.05 4.70
CA LYS A 492 -24.52 15.68 3.86
C LYS A 492 -23.35 15.17 4.71
N GLN A 493 -22.87 13.98 4.37
CA GLN A 493 -21.80 13.28 5.06
C GLN A 493 -20.88 12.60 4.06
N GLU A 494 -19.68 12.23 4.47
CA GLU A 494 -18.79 11.41 3.64
C GLU A 494 -19.13 9.92 3.77
N LEU A 495 -19.97 9.43 2.85
CA LEU A 495 -20.39 8.02 2.79
C LEU A 495 -19.40 7.16 1.99
N ASN A 496 -18.21 7.70 1.76
CA ASN A 496 -17.11 7.14 0.97
C ASN A 496 -15.79 7.34 1.72
N ILE A 497 -14.70 6.75 1.22
CA ILE A 497 -13.38 6.83 1.86
C ILE A 497 -12.83 8.26 1.76
N GLY A 498 -12.43 8.81 2.90
CA GLY A 498 -11.93 10.18 3.03
C GLY A 498 -10.44 10.28 3.33
N CYS A 499 -9.88 11.49 3.24
CA CYS A 499 -8.48 11.77 3.52
C CYS A 499 -8.05 11.20 4.88
N GLU A 500 -8.91 11.40 5.88
CA GLU A 500 -8.66 11.09 7.28
C GLU A 500 -8.73 9.58 7.60
N THR A 501 -9.23 8.76 6.68
CA THR A 501 -9.11 7.29 6.77
C THR A 501 -7.64 6.86 6.67
N CYS A 502 -6.84 7.56 5.85
CA CYS A 502 -5.43 7.26 5.62
C CYS A 502 -4.47 8.18 6.39
N HIS A 503 -4.91 9.39 6.73
CA HIS A 503 -4.11 10.42 7.40
C HIS A 503 -4.46 10.62 8.88
N GLY A 504 -5.52 9.99 9.37
CA GLY A 504 -6.06 10.20 10.72
C GLY A 504 -6.89 11.49 10.84
N PRO A 505 -7.50 11.73 12.03
CA PRO A 505 -8.33 12.90 12.28
C PRO A 505 -7.56 14.22 12.11
N GLY A 506 -8.12 15.17 11.36
CA GLY A 506 -7.43 16.39 10.92
C GLY A 506 -7.70 17.67 11.72
N SER A 507 -8.53 17.65 12.78
CA SER A 507 -8.94 18.87 13.48
C SER A 507 -7.77 19.68 14.04
N GLU A 508 -6.81 19.03 14.68
CA GLU A 508 -5.64 19.68 15.28
C GLU A 508 -4.67 20.19 14.21
N HIS A 509 -4.52 19.44 13.13
CA HIS A 509 -3.73 19.86 11.97
C HIS A 509 -4.28 21.15 11.36
N VAL A 510 -5.60 21.21 11.14
CA VAL A 510 -6.28 22.41 10.63
C VAL A 510 -6.15 23.56 11.62
N ALA A 511 -6.36 23.31 12.92
CA ALA A 511 -6.23 24.33 13.96
C ALA A 511 -4.80 24.88 14.07
N ALA A 512 -3.78 24.05 13.82
CA ALA A 512 -2.38 24.46 13.77
C ALA A 512 -1.99 25.25 12.50
N GLY A 513 -2.92 25.44 11.56
CA GLY A 513 -2.64 26.10 10.27
C GLY A 513 -1.90 25.21 9.28
N GLY A 514 -1.97 23.89 9.45
CA GLY A 514 -1.42 22.88 8.55
C GLY A 514 0.08 22.60 8.72
N LYS A 515 0.78 22.48 7.58
CA LYS A 515 2.25 22.27 7.50
C LYS A 515 2.74 20.99 8.22
N GLY A 516 2.07 19.87 8.02
CA GLY A 516 2.53 18.56 8.51
C GLY A 516 2.47 18.33 10.03
N LYS A 517 1.94 19.27 10.83
CA LYS A 517 1.76 19.10 12.28
C LYS A 517 0.49 18.30 12.60
N ALA A 518 0.54 17.45 13.62
CA ALA A 518 -0.62 16.70 14.16
C ALA A 518 -1.42 15.93 13.09
N ILE A 519 -0.74 15.34 12.10
CA ILE A 519 -1.38 14.54 11.05
C ILE A 519 -0.44 13.44 10.57
N VAL A 520 -1.00 12.26 10.31
CA VAL A 520 -0.20 11.13 9.84
C VAL A 520 0.26 11.37 8.41
N THR A 521 1.54 11.09 8.15
CA THR A 521 2.17 11.13 6.84
C THR A 521 2.59 9.71 6.45
N PRO A 522 1.77 8.96 5.69
CA PRO A 522 1.98 7.52 5.45
C PRO A 522 3.37 7.14 4.92
N GLN A 523 3.94 7.96 4.04
CA GLN A 523 5.28 7.73 3.47
C GLN A 523 6.43 7.75 4.50
N ASN A 524 6.20 8.32 5.69
CA ASN A 524 7.16 8.40 6.78
C ASN A 524 6.88 7.35 7.88
N LEU A 525 5.85 6.52 7.74
CA LEU A 525 5.61 5.37 8.62
C LEU A 525 6.56 4.22 8.29
N THR A 526 6.66 3.23 9.16
CA THR A 526 7.19 1.91 8.76
C THR A 526 6.37 1.30 7.61
N PRO A 527 6.97 0.46 6.75
CA PRO A 527 6.27 -0.17 5.63
C PRO A 527 5.04 -0.99 6.07
N GLU A 528 5.16 -1.71 7.17
CA GLU A 528 4.09 -2.47 7.82
C GLU A 528 2.92 -1.58 8.23
N ARG A 529 3.16 -0.47 8.97
CA ARG A 529 2.10 0.47 9.37
C ARG A 529 1.40 1.10 8.18
N GLU A 530 2.14 1.51 7.15
CA GLU A 530 1.52 2.04 5.92
C GLU A 530 0.63 0.99 5.24
N THR A 531 1.11 -0.25 5.13
CA THR A 531 0.38 -1.33 4.47
C THR A 531 -0.89 -1.71 5.26
N VAL A 532 -0.87 -1.60 6.59
CA VAL A 532 -2.01 -1.86 7.47
C VAL A 532 -3.15 -0.85 7.27
N ILE A 533 -2.86 0.39 6.86
CA ILE A 533 -3.88 1.38 6.46
C ILE A 533 -4.77 0.81 5.35
N CYS A 534 -4.21 0.05 4.41
CA CYS A 534 -4.95 -0.60 3.34
C CYS A 534 -5.60 -1.91 3.81
N ALA A 535 -4.93 -2.64 4.72
CA ALA A 535 -5.38 -3.93 5.23
C ALA A 535 -6.78 -3.88 5.83
N GLN A 536 -7.13 -2.80 6.54
CA GLN A 536 -8.44 -2.68 7.19
C GLN A 536 -9.64 -2.90 6.25
N CYS A 537 -9.48 -2.63 4.95
CA CYS A 537 -10.52 -2.84 3.93
C CYS A 537 -10.12 -3.87 2.86
N HIS A 538 -8.84 -3.93 2.47
CA HIS A 538 -8.33 -4.80 1.40
C HIS A 538 -7.86 -6.17 1.89
N SER A 539 -8.47 -6.66 2.97
CA SER A 539 -8.35 -8.03 3.49
C SER A 539 -9.74 -8.53 3.96
N ARG A 540 -9.80 -9.67 4.65
CA ARG A 540 -11.07 -10.22 5.19
C ARG A 540 -11.00 -10.64 6.66
N PRO A 541 -10.55 -9.78 7.59
CA PRO A 541 -10.55 -10.08 9.01
C PRO A 541 -11.97 -10.07 9.56
N GLN A 542 -12.21 -10.71 10.70
CA GLN A 542 -13.41 -10.47 11.51
C GLN A 542 -13.03 -9.65 12.73
N GLY A 543 -13.81 -8.66 13.11
CA GLY A 543 -13.62 -7.88 14.34
C GLY A 543 -14.38 -8.45 15.53
N ASN A 544 -14.67 -7.58 16.50
CA ASN A 544 -15.49 -7.93 17.66
C ASN A 544 -16.91 -8.40 17.24
N ASP A 545 -17.57 -9.17 18.11
CA ASP A 545 -18.92 -9.73 17.86
C ASP A 545 -20.00 -9.10 18.76
N SER A 546 -19.81 -7.84 19.19
CA SER A 546 -20.70 -7.14 20.14
C SER A 546 -22.15 -7.06 19.66
N PHE A 547 -22.35 -7.12 18.34
CA PHE A 547 -23.67 -7.09 17.72
C PHE A 547 -24.20 -8.48 17.34
N GLY A 548 -23.47 -9.57 17.63
CA GLY A 548 -23.80 -10.93 17.17
C GLY A 548 -23.67 -11.08 15.65
N ILE A 549 -22.76 -10.31 15.05
CA ILE A 549 -22.53 -10.20 13.61
C ILE A 549 -21.06 -10.52 13.32
N LYS A 550 -20.78 -11.78 12.99
CA LYS A 550 -19.44 -12.25 12.58
C LYS A 550 -19.17 -11.94 11.11
N LYS A 551 -18.92 -10.67 10.80
CA LYS A 551 -18.68 -10.18 9.43
C LYS A 551 -17.31 -9.57 9.27
N ASP A 552 -16.93 -9.33 8.02
CA ASP A 552 -15.57 -8.95 7.67
C ASP A 552 -15.33 -7.45 7.95
N SER A 553 -15.48 -7.04 9.21
CA SER A 553 -15.32 -5.67 9.69
C SER A 553 -14.38 -5.66 10.90
N PRO A 554 -13.17 -5.10 10.79
CA PRO A 554 -12.16 -5.14 11.85
C PRO A 554 -12.40 -4.09 12.93
N LEU A 555 -13.50 -4.26 13.68
CA LEU A 555 -13.87 -3.40 14.78
C LEU A 555 -13.22 -3.86 16.09
N ASN A 556 -12.66 -2.90 16.84
CA ASN A 556 -12.18 -3.15 18.20
C ASN A 556 -13.33 -3.29 19.22
N SER A 557 -13.02 -3.55 20.49
CA SER A 557 -14.02 -3.70 21.56
C SER A 557 -14.94 -2.49 21.76
N GLU A 558 -14.56 -1.30 21.27
CA GLU A 558 -15.36 -0.07 21.29
C GLU A 558 -16.17 0.16 20.01
N ASN A 559 -16.22 -0.83 19.11
CA ASN A 559 -16.86 -0.75 17.79
C ASN A 559 -16.24 0.31 16.85
N LYS A 560 -14.92 0.56 16.99
CA LYS A 560 -14.17 1.49 16.15
C LYS A 560 -13.22 0.74 15.21
N MET A 561 -13.04 1.29 14.02
CA MET A 561 -11.94 0.91 13.13
C MET A 561 -10.61 1.41 13.72
N MET A 562 -9.51 0.84 13.25
CA MET A 562 -8.17 1.36 13.57
C MET A 562 -7.97 2.77 12.98
N VAL A 563 -6.99 3.50 13.50
CA VAL A 563 -6.58 4.81 12.99
C VAL A 563 -5.28 4.69 12.19
N ALA A 564 -5.00 5.66 11.33
CA ALA A 564 -3.75 5.71 10.59
C ALA A 564 -2.55 5.69 11.56
N GLY A 565 -1.54 4.88 11.25
CA GLY A 565 -0.36 4.73 12.09
C GLY A 565 -0.43 3.62 13.15
N THR A 566 -1.55 2.91 13.32
CA THR A 566 -1.62 1.68 14.14
C THR A 566 -0.66 0.61 13.60
N SER A 567 0.07 -0.08 14.49
CA SER A 567 0.94 -1.20 14.11
C SER A 567 0.12 -2.39 13.61
N ARG A 568 0.74 -3.29 12.87
CA ARG A 568 0.06 -4.53 12.47
C ARG A 568 -0.24 -5.39 13.69
N ALA A 569 0.71 -5.50 14.63
CA ALA A 569 0.50 -6.24 15.87
C ALA A 569 -0.72 -5.71 16.65
N ASP A 570 -0.84 -4.39 16.80
CA ASP A 570 -1.97 -3.76 17.49
C ASP A 570 -3.29 -3.96 16.73
N PHE A 571 -3.26 -3.85 15.39
CA PHE A 571 -4.43 -4.11 14.56
C PHE A 571 -4.94 -5.54 14.73
N LEU A 572 -4.05 -6.54 14.63
CA LEU A 572 -4.45 -7.93 14.79
C LEU A 572 -4.97 -8.21 16.21
N ALA A 573 -4.27 -7.71 17.23
CA ALA A 573 -4.64 -7.95 18.63
C ALA A 573 -5.96 -7.27 19.04
N ASN A 574 -6.19 -6.04 18.56
CA ASN A 574 -7.27 -5.19 19.11
C ASN A 574 -8.45 -5.02 18.15
N ASN A 575 -8.27 -5.20 16.85
CA ASN A 575 -9.31 -5.00 15.84
C ASN A 575 -9.78 -6.30 15.19
N THR A 576 -9.17 -7.45 15.51
CA THR A 576 -9.54 -8.72 14.90
C THR A 576 -9.82 -9.83 15.93
N SER A 577 -10.88 -10.61 15.68
CA SER A 577 -11.15 -11.93 16.26
C SER A 577 -10.79 -13.07 15.30
N ARG A 578 -10.66 -12.76 14.01
CA ARG A 578 -10.04 -13.59 12.98
C ARG A 578 -9.11 -12.71 12.15
N ASN A 579 -7.83 -13.05 12.09
CA ASN A 579 -6.81 -12.16 11.52
C ASN A 579 -7.01 -11.85 10.02
N ASP A 580 -7.55 -12.79 9.25
CA ASP A 580 -7.68 -12.69 7.79
C ASP A 580 -8.78 -13.61 7.25
N SER A 581 -8.83 -13.81 5.93
CA SER A 581 -9.84 -14.58 5.21
C SER A 581 -10.02 -16.02 5.67
N ALA A 582 -11.27 -16.48 5.68
CA ALA A 582 -11.60 -17.88 5.91
C ALA A 582 -11.09 -18.80 4.78
N LYS A 583 -10.98 -20.09 5.07
CA LYS A 583 -10.50 -21.11 4.09
C LYS A 583 -11.28 -21.10 2.77
N GLY A 584 -12.59 -20.88 2.83
CA GLY A 584 -13.45 -20.86 1.65
C GLY A 584 -13.23 -19.66 0.70
N ASP A 585 -12.43 -18.68 1.12
CA ASP A 585 -12.06 -17.49 0.35
C ASP A 585 -10.65 -17.60 -0.26
N MET A 586 -9.96 -18.72 -0.03
CA MET A 586 -8.67 -19.05 -0.64
C MET A 586 -8.82 -20.19 -1.65
N TRP A 587 -7.84 -20.33 -2.54
CA TRP A 587 -7.66 -21.55 -3.32
C TRP A 587 -7.05 -22.67 -2.45
N ASP A 588 -7.04 -23.90 -2.96
CA ASP A 588 -6.64 -25.08 -2.17
C ASP A 588 -5.16 -25.09 -1.77
N ASP A 589 -4.31 -24.23 -2.35
CA ASP A 589 -2.94 -24.00 -1.89
C ASP A 589 -2.85 -23.15 -0.62
N GLY A 590 -3.94 -22.46 -0.24
CA GLY A 590 -3.95 -21.49 0.84
C GLY A 590 -3.11 -20.23 0.59
N LEU A 591 -2.58 -20.05 -0.63
CA LEU A 591 -1.70 -18.94 -1.01
C LEU A 591 -2.46 -17.88 -1.80
N PHE A 592 -3.17 -18.28 -2.86
CA PHE A 592 -3.88 -17.36 -3.73
C PHE A 592 -5.32 -17.13 -3.25
N SER A 593 -5.73 -15.86 -3.26
CA SER A 593 -7.11 -15.48 -2.94
C SER A 593 -8.11 -15.83 -4.04
N LYS A 594 -9.35 -16.11 -3.62
CA LYS A 594 -10.49 -16.50 -4.47
C LYS A 594 -11.69 -15.56 -4.35
N ALA A 595 -11.78 -14.78 -3.28
CA ALA A 595 -12.87 -13.82 -3.04
C ALA A 595 -12.44 -12.37 -3.30
N HIS A 596 -13.42 -11.47 -3.22
CA HIS A 596 -13.19 -10.05 -3.46
C HIS A 596 -12.34 -9.40 -2.35
N HIS A 597 -11.64 -8.31 -2.68
CA HIS A 597 -10.84 -7.44 -1.79
C HIS A 597 -9.80 -8.11 -0.88
N GLN A 598 -9.03 -9.08 -1.41
CA GLN A 598 -7.96 -9.78 -0.68
C GLN A 598 -6.54 -9.38 -1.16
N GLN A 599 -6.37 -8.16 -1.67
CA GLN A 599 -5.06 -7.72 -2.17
C GLN A 599 -4.00 -7.71 -1.06
N TYR A 600 -4.36 -7.31 0.16
CA TYR A 600 -3.46 -7.35 1.31
C TYR A 600 -3.15 -8.78 1.76
N THR A 601 -4.18 -9.63 1.86
CA THR A 601 -4.10 -11.07 2.15
C THR A 601 -3.05 -11.75 1.26
N ASP A 602 -3.03 -11.41 -0.03
CA ASP A 602 -2.04 -11.87 -1.01
C ASP A 602 -0.67 -11.17 -0.81
N PHE A 603 -0.66 -9.84 -0.70
CA PHE A 603 0.55 -9.02 -0.74
C PHE A 603 1.56 -9.32 0.37
N ILE A 604 1.09 -9.50 1.61
CA ILE A 604 1.98 -9.73 2.76
C ILE A 604 2.75 -11.05 2.64
N GLN A 605 2.21 -12.01 1.89
CA GLN A 605 2.87 -13.29 1.62
C GLN A 605 3.99 -13.16 0.56
N SER A 606 4.00 -12.06 -0.20
CA SER A 606 4.98 -11.84 -1.26
C SER A 606 6.35 -11.39 -0.72
N ARG A 607 7.40 -11.69 -1.50
CA ARG A 607 8.76 -11.16 -1.24
C ARG A 607 8.87 -9.64 -1.38
N LYS A 608 7.88 -8.97 -1.98
CA LYS A 608 7.87 -7.50 -2.08
C LYS A 608 7.64 -6.84 -0.73
N TYR A 609 6.80 -7.46 0.11
CA TYR A 609 6.52 -6.98 1.46
C TYR A 609 7.76 -7.03 2.37
N ARG A 610 8.57 -8.12 2.27
CA ARG A 610 9.77 -8.33 3.09
C ARG A 610 10.94 -8.83 2.24
N ASN A 611 11.98 -8.00 2.10
CA ASN A 611 13.27 -8.36 1.50
C ASN A 611 14.38 -7.37 1.91
N GLY A 612 15.64 -7.77 1.75
CA GLY A 612 16.82 -7.00 2.15
C GLY A 612 17.21 -5.83 1.23
N SER A 613 16.39 -5.44 0.25
CA SER A 613 16.72 -4.33 -0.66
C SER A 613 15.72 -3.19 -0.57
N GLN A 614 14.43 -3.51 -0.69
CA GLN A 614 13.35 -2.53 -0.70
C GLN A 614 12.08 -3.13 -0.12
N LEU A 615 11.57 -2.53 0.95
CA LEU A 615 10.30 -2.87 1.56
C LEU A 615 9.20 -2.11 0.83
N VAL A 616 8.52 -2.81 -0.06
CA VAL A 616 7.47 -2.26 -0.94
C VAL A 616 6.18 -2.16 -0.15
N THR A 617 5.38 -1.14 -0.45
CA THR A 617 4.03 -0.93 0.10
C THR A 617 3.02 -0.76 -1.03
N CYS A 618 1.74 -0.64 -0.69
CA CYS A 618 0.68 -0.40 -1.69
C CYS A 618 0.94 0.88 -2.50
N SER A 619 1.36 1.97 -1.84
CA SER A 619 1.64 3.26 -2.51
C SER A 619 2.88 3.25 -3.40
N SER A 620 3.70 2.19 -3.34
CA SER A 620 4.83 2.03 -4.27
C SER A 620 4.36 1.76 -5.71
N CYS A 621 3.15 1.22 -5.88
CA CYS A 621 2.54 0.93 -7.19
C CYS A 621 1.25 1.73 -7.44
N HIS A 622 0.60 2.23 -6.38
CA HIS A 622 -0.67 2.94 -6.48
C HIS A 622 -0.55 4.44 -6.18
N ASP A 623 -1.19 5.28 -7.00
CA ASP A 623 -1.43 6.69 -6.70
C ASP A 623 -2.72 6.85 -5.90
N LEU A 624 -2.59 7.15 -4.61
CA LEU A 624 -3.72 7.22 -3.69
C LEU A 624 -4.59 8.46 -3.89
N HIS A 625 -4.09 9.50 -4.57
CA HIS A 625 -4.76 10.79 -4.73
C HIS A 625 -5.25 11.07 -6.15
N ALA A 626 -5.10 10.11 -7.05
CA ALA A 626 -5.58 10.21 -8.41
C ALA A 626 -6.08 8.84 -8.88
N PRO A 627 -6.93 8.78 -9.92
CA PRO A 627 -7.31 7.52 -10.55
C PRO A 627 -6.10 6.77 -11.11
N GLY A 628 -4.95 7.43 -11.28
CA GLY A 628 -3.74 6.86 -11.86
C GLY A 628 -3.78 6.82 -13.38
N THR A 629 -2.99 5.92 -13.96
CA THR A 629 -2.98 5.63 -15.41
C THR A 629 -4.09 4.66 -15.82
N ASP A 630 -4.65 3.91 -14.86
CA ASP A 630 -5.85 3.11 -15.03
C ASP A 630 -6.96 3.61 -14.09
N ARG A 631 -7.98 2.79 -13.78
CA ARG A 631 -9.06 3.15 -12.84
C ARG A 631 -8.94 2.46 -11.48
N HIS A 632 -7.89 1.66 -11.32
CA HIS A 632 -7.51 0.99 -10.08
C HIS A 632 -6.34 1.71 -9.40
N GLN A 633 -6.13 2.98 -9.72
CA GLN A 633 -5.13 3.82 -9.06
C GLN A 633 -3.69 3.40 -9.33
N LEU A 634 -3.36 2.75 -10.46
CA LEU A 634 -1.97 2.42 -10.76
C LEU A 634 -1.16 3.67 -11.17
N SER A 635 -0.02 3.91 -10.53
CA SER A 635 0.84 5.09 -10.75
C SER A 635 1.61 5.06 -12.10
N GLY A 636 1.65 3.91 -12.76
CA GLY A 636 2.24 3.71 -14.10
C GLY A 636 1.37 2.80 -14.96
N VAL A 637 1.60 2.78 -16.27
CA VAL A 637 0.77 2.01 -17.21
C VAL A 637 1.10 0.51 -17.15
N SER A 638 0.23 -0.33 -17.72
CA SER A 638 0.38 -1.79 -17.75
C SER A 638 1.51 -2.33 -18.64
N ASP A 639 2.52 -1.51 -18.97
CA ASP A 639 3.59 -1.74 -19.97
C ASP A 639 4.95 -2.20 -19.40
N ASN A 640 4.94 -2.81 -18.21
CA ASN A 640 6.12 -3.26 -17.44
C ASN A 640 6.95 -2.17 -16.77
N SER A 641 6.75 -0.88 -17.08
CA SER A 641 7.55 0.21 -16.50
C SER A 641 7.63 0.17 -14.98
N LEU A 642 6.50 -0.09 -14.30
CA LEU A 642 6.45 -0.28 -12.84
C LEU A 642 7.35 -1.42 -12.37
N CYS A 643 7.28 -2.59 -13.02
CA CYS A 643 8.07 -3.75 -12.63
C CYS A 643 9.56 -3.54 -12.88
N LEU A 644 9.91 -3.00 -14.06
CA LEU A 644 11.29 -2.79 -14.50
C LEU A 644 11.98 -1.62 -13.79
N SER A 645 11.25 -0.77 -13.07
CA SER A 645 11.83 0.29 -12.23
C SER A 645 12.72 -0.27 -11.10
N CYS A 646 12.40 -1.45 -10.57
CA CYS A 646 13.21 -2.17 -9.58
C CYS A 646 13.93 -3.38 -10.20
N HIS A 647 13.33 -4.03 -11.19
CA HIS A 647 13.89 -5.21 -11.86
C HIS A 647 14.73 -4.83 -13.10
N THR A 648 15.63 -3.86 -12.95
CA THR A 648 16.36 -3.23 -14.07
C THR A 648 17.33 -4.15 -14.79
N SER A 649 17.70 -5.28 -14.19
CA SER A 649 18.64 -6.26 -14.76
C SER A 649 17.97 -7.38 -15.56
N ILE A 650 16.63 -7.37 -15.68
CA ILE A 650 15.90 -8.40 -16.40
C ILE A 650 15.80 -8.03 -17.89
N ASP A 651 16.33 -8.89 -18.75
CA ASP A 651 15.91 -8.96 -20.15
C ASP A 651 14.63 -9.79 -20.24
N LEU A 652 13.53 -9.17 -20.67
CA LEU A 652 12.20 -9.78 -20.67
C LEU A 652 12.13 -11.01 -21.60
N THR A 653 12.71 -10.91 -22.80
CA THR A 653 12.67 -12.00 -23.79
C THR A 653 13.51 -13.18 -23.33
N GLU A 654 14.71 -12.95 -22.79
CA GLU A 654 15.55 -14.02 -22.25
C GLU A 654 14.90 -14.67 -21.02
N HIS A 655 14.33 -13.86 -20.12
CA HIS A 655 13.61 -14.35 -18.96
C HIS A 655 12.44 -15.24 -19.36
N GLN A 656 11.61 -14.80 -20.32
CA GLN A 656 10.50 -15.58 -20.82
C GLN A 656 10.99 -16.88 -21.45
N LYS A 657 11.99 -16.84 -22.33
CA LYS A 657 12.57 -18.05 -22.94
C LYS A 657 13.11 -19.01 -21.89
N ALA A 658 13.76 -18.53 -20.84
CA ALA A 658 14.31 -19.37 -19.79
C ALA A 658 13.22 -20.07 -18.95
N LYS A 659 12.13 -19.36 -18.63
CA LYS A 659 11.04 -19.91 -17.79
C LYS A 659 10.02 -20.73 -18.58
N THR A 660 9.73 -20.31 -19.80
CA THR A 660 8.65 -20.85 -20.62
C THR A 660 9.15 -21.70 -21.79
N GLY A 661 10.38 -21.48 -22.27
CA GLY A 661 10.92 -22.11 -23.48
C GLY A 661 10.64 -21.33 -24.77
N ALA A 662 9.92 -20.21 -24.71
CA ALA A 662 9.65 -19.34 -25.85
C ALA A 662 9.60 -17.85 -25.43
N ASP A 663 9.66 -16.95 -26.41
CA ASP A 663 9.24 -15.56 -26.19
C ASP A 663 7.71 -15.51 -26.26
N MET A 664 7.08 -15.00 -25.21
CA MET A 664 5.62 -14.94 -25.12
C MET A 664 5.08 -13.58 -25.53
N GLY A 665 5.94 -12.57 -25.73
CA GLY A 665 5.53 -11.19 -26.00
C GLY A 665 4.63 -10.60 -24.90
N ALA A 666 4.66 -11.16 -23.69
CA ALA A 666 3.74 -10.83 -22.61
C ALA A 666 4.36 -9.84 -21.60
N ASN A 667 3.52 -9.01 -20.99
CA ASN A 667 3.94 -8.15 -19.88
C ASN A 667 4.07 -8.96 -18.58
N CYS A 668 4.91 -8.51 -17.64
CA CYS A 668 5.16 -9.16 -16.35
C CYS A 668 3.85 -9.51 -15.62
N ILE A 669 2.91 -8.56 -15.60
CA ILE A 669 1.61 -8.71 -14.92
C ILE A 669 0.74 -9.81 -15.52
N ALA A 670 0.94 -10.20 -16.78
CA ALA A 670 0.20 -11.29 -17.41
C ALA A 670 0.51 -12.64 -16.72
N CYS A 671 1.74 -12.82 -16.22
CA CYS A 671 2.12 -14.05 -15.52
C CYS A 671 2.10 -13.88 -13.99
N HIS A 672 2.49 -12.71 -13.47
CA HIS A 672 2.69 -12.51 -12.03
C HIS A 672 1.52 -11.81 -11.30
N ASN A 673 0.59 -11.16 -12.01
CA ASN A 673 -0.57 -10.46 -11.42
C ASN A 673 -1.87 -10.95 -12.06
N VAL A 674 -2.02 -12.26 -12.00
CA VAL A 674 -3.06 -13.01 -12.67
C VAL A 674 -4.41 -12.89 -11.97
N LYS A 675 -5.51 -12.95 -12.73
CA LYS A 675 -6.85 -12.72 -12.18
C LYS A 675 -7.43 -14.00 -11.55
N THR A 676 -7.21 -14.20 -10.25
CA THR A 676 -7.60 -15.42 -9.51
C THR A 676 -8.95 -15.31 -8.80
N ALA A 677 -9.49 -14.10 -8.65
CA ALA A 677 -10.73 -13.84 -7.91
C ALA A 677 -11.76 -13.09 -8.75
N ASN A 678 -13.03 -13.15 -8.34
CA ASN A 678 -14.15 -12.47 -8.98
C ASN A 678 -14.81 -11.44 -8.05
N SER A 679 -14.95 -10.22 -8.54
CA SER A 679 -15.82 -9.17 -8.02
C SER A 679 -17.20 -9.24 -8.67
N GLY A 680 -17.24 -9.17 -10.00
CA GLY A 680 -18.46 -9.11 -10.81
C GLY A 680 -18.65 -10.38 -11.63
N ALA A 681 -18.88 -10.21 -12.93
CA ALA A 681 -19.07 -11.31 -13.87
C ALA A 681 -17.76 -11.99 -14.31
N GLY A 682 -16.58 -11.53 -13.87
CA GLY A 682 -15.27 -11.99 -14.36
C GLY A 682 -15.03 -11.69 -15.85
N LEU A 683 -13.99 -12.27 -16.45
CA LEU A 683 -13.71 -12.15 -17.89
C LEU A 683 -14.30 -13.31 -18.70
N ASN A 684 -14.34 -13.13 -20.03
CA ASN A 684 -14.81 -14.13 -21.00
C ASN A 684 -14.18 -15.50 -20.78
N GLN A 685 -14.96 -16.53 -21.07
CA GLN A 685 -14.55 -17.93 -21.01
C GLN A 685 -13.59 -18.26 -22.17
N ILE A 686 -12.41 -18.82 -21.87
CA ILE A 686 -11.51 -19.41 -22.87
C ILE A 686 -11.55 -20.93 -22.70
N GLY A 687 -12.25 -21.62 -23.63
CA GLY A 687 -12.49 -23.06 -23.55
C GLY A 687 -13.45 -23.43 -22.41
N GLU A 688 -13.12 -24.41 -21.58
CA GLU A 688 -13.92 -24.81 -20.41
C GLU A 688 -13.57 -24.03 -19.13
N ASN A 689 -12.59 -23.11 -19.19
CA ASN A 689 -11.97 -22.53 -17.99
C ASN A 689 -12.44 -21.09 -17.72
N LEU A 690 -12.77 -20.83 -16.45
CA LEU A 690 -13.34 -19.58 -15.97
C LEU A 690 -12.24 -18.58 -15.58
N HIS A 691 -12.31 -17.32 -16.04
CA HIS A 691 -11.42 -16.23 -15.61
C HIS A 691 -11.96 -15.41 -14.43
N GLY A 692 -11.05 -14.96 -13.56
CA GLY A 692 -11.27 -13.89 -12.58
C GLY A 692 -11.39 -12.50 -13.23
N ASP A 693 -11.81 -11.48 -12.48
CA ASP A 693 -11.68 -10.05 -12.82
C ASP A 693 -10.76 -9.26 -11.87
N ILE A 694 -10.43 -9.80 -10.68
CA ILE A 694 -9.49 -9.20 -9.72
C ILE A 694 -8.13 -9.90 -9.81
N THR A 695 -7.06 -9.09 -9.90
CA THR A 695 -5.66 -9.56 -9.91
C THR A 695 -5.19 -10.01 -8.52
N SER A 696 -4.48 -11.14 -8.49
CA SER A 696 -3.72 -11.56 -7.32
C SER A 696 -2.52 -10.66 -7.09
N HIS A 697 -2.22 -10.42 -5.82
CA HIS A 697 -1.06 -9.64 -5.36
C HIS A 697 0.02 -10.52 -4.69
N VAL A 698 0.03 -11.82 -4.98
CA VAL A 698 1.11 -12.73 -4.55
C VAL A 698 2.40 -12.47 -5.36
N PHE A 699 2.26 -11.91 -6.57
CA PHE A 699 3.35 -11.67 -7.53
C PHE A 699 4.06 -12.95 -8.01
N ASP A 700 3.38 -14.08 -7.90
CA ASP A 700 3.87 -15.40 -8.32
C ASP A 700 2.94 -16.03 -9.37
N VAL A 701 3.42 -17.09 -10.01
CA VAL A 701 2.69 -17.82 -11.05
C VAL A 701 2.00 -19.04 -10.41
N PRO A 702 0.66 -19.16 -10.48
CA PRO A 702 -0.06 -20.34 -10.01
C PRO A 702 0.45 -21.65 -10.62
N ASP A 703 0.63 -22.66 -9.78
CA ASP A 703 1.06 -24.01 -10.20
C ASP A 703 -0.12 -24.81 -10.78
N LYS A 704 -0.05 -25.11 -12.08
CA LYS A 704 -1.05 -25.88 -12.82
C LYS A 704 -1.30 -27.27 -12.26
N SER A 705 -0.27 -27.91 -11.71
CA SER A 705 -0.33 -29.30 -11.27
C SER A 705 -1.15 -29.48 -9.99
N LYS A 706 -1.40 -28.38 -9.27
CA LYS A 706 -1.99 -28.42 -7.93
C LYS A 706 -3.44 -27.98 -7.89
N ILE A 707 -3.91 -27.09 -8.79
CA ILE A 707 -5.20 -26.40 -8.59
C ILE A 707 -5.91 -26.08 -9.92
N PRO A 708 -7.24 -26.30 -10.02
CA PRO A 708 -8.07 -25.77 -11.11
C PRO A 708 -8.33 -24.26 -10.92
N MET A 709 -7.28 -23.47 -10.79
CA MET A 709 -7.36 -22.00 -10.78
C MET A 709 -7.69 -21.48 -12.19
N PRO A 710 -8.31 -20.30 -12.33
CA PRO A 710 -8.52 -19.62 -13.61
C PRO A 710 -7.29 -19.52 -14.52
N VAL A 711 -6.10 -19.43 -13.93
CA VAL A 711 -4.90 -18.88 -14.56
C VAL A 711 -4.08 -19.88 -15.37
N PRO A 712 -3.82 -21.13 -14.91
CA PRO A 712 -2.99 -22.08 -15.65
C PRO A 712 -3.58 -22.52 -16.99
N TYR A 713 -4.81 -22.11 -17.29
CA TYR A 713 -5.60 -22.61 -18.41
C TYR A 713 -6.01 -21.54 -19.41
N THR A 714 -5.77 -20.26 -19.12
CA THR A 714 -6.48 -19.20 -19.83
C THR A 714 -5.66 -18.01 -20.31
N ASN A 715 -4.50 -17.74 -19.75
CA ASN A 715 -3.60 -16.74 -20.33
C ASN A 715 -2.73 -17.38 -21.43
N THR A 716 -2.09 -16.59 -22.30
CA THR A 716 -1.28 -17.06 -23.46
C THR A 716 -0.28 -18.16 -23.08
N CYS A 717 0.17 -18.18 -21.83
CA CYS A 717 1.05 -19.20 -21.24
C CYS A 717 0.37 -20.56 -20.94
N GLY A 718 -0.92 -20.61 -20.58
CA GLY A 718 -1.62 -21.84 -20.20
C GLY A 718 -1.77 -22.87 -21.32
N THR A 719 -1.78 -22.40 -22.57
CA THR A 719 -1.88 -23.21 -23.79
C THR A 719 -0.56 -23.91 -24.12
N CYS A 720 0.59 -23.28 -23.85
CA CYS A 720 1.92 -23.82 -24.14
C CYS A 720 2.56 -24.59 -22.96
N HIS A 721 2.18 -24.30 -21.71
CA HIS A 721 2.78 -24.90 -20.50
C HIS A 721 1.89 -25.93 -19.81
N GLN A 722 1.19 -26.78 -20.59
CA GLN A 722 0.41 -27.91 -20.06
C GLN A 722 1.28 -29.02 -19.42
N LYS A 723 2.60 -29.01 -19.66
CA LYS A 723 3.53 -30.08 -19.28
C LYS A 723 4.83 -29.52 -18.73
N LYS A 724 4.86 -29.12 -17.47
CA LYS A 724 6.06 -29.24 -16.62
C LYS A 724 5.63 -29.55 -15.20
#